data_AF-A0A8J6DVR7-F1
#
_entry.id   AF-A0A8J6DVR7-F1
#
_cell.length_a   1.000
_cell.length_b   1.000
_cell.length_c   1.000
_cell.angle_alpha   90.00
_cell.angle_beta   90.00
_cell.angle_gamma   90.00
#
_symmetry.space_group_name_H-M   'P 1'
#
loop_
_entity.id
_entity.type
_entity.pdbx_description
1 polymer ?
#
loop_
_entity_poly.entity_id
_entity_poly.type
_entity_poly.pdbx_seq_one_letter_code
_entity_poly.pdbx_strand_id
1 'polypeptide(L)'
;MCWTITKDTSGDLCQQLGRRVLSRDLEEEIGFPALVCRLDGEGRGQSSTRCYSEPLGAKALNECPAMCSPEEAELLRLEEVFLATLARVDDLVLQPLLAAPPAPSDAQGRESLRLLQQLHRSSQRLGEVTKDSLHSLRERLRLPDSVGLASLLLLSRADHVLQAHVEYVEAYTNCVVAQAFQKAAKRRSQYWRGQRKVLRQRLSGVSAEGPVGATLVHALRQPLTHHVQKYVLLLLRLGDTIREGHPAWELVVSAATLFGDLQSFVGQALDQAEATEALWPTLSSRSRGVLYSPARRLLQDSQEVPVTASPLRAERVLLFDDALVLLQGHSVHTFDLKLVWADPAQDECSFHLLTPEEDFSFCAEDPQGRVVWQWKVTQAVCQALHGKKDFPLLGASPEPREPPTCRCAAYTFRAEGRLCQATYEGQWCRGKPHGKGILKWPDGKEHVGDFCLGLEHGFGIRLVPQASEDKYDCYKCHWREGSLCGYGICEYNTEEVYKGYFQEGLRHGFGVLESAPQSPQPYKYTGHWAKGQRSGYGVEEDSDRGERYIGMWQADQRHGPGIMVTQAGVCYQGNFQADKMTGSGILLSEDDSLYEGSFTRDLTLVGKGKVTFPNGFTLEGSFSSGPERGLYTQGVLDTAALPPDPSSTRKRQLGLGSFPVESRWQGVYGPFRDFVSAGCPGELQEALLGLHVPSQRELRKSQEYLCCERTHPEDSAGRMEDILEELLQHREPEALQQCLRKALNNSLHPLGKLLQTLMLTFQATYAGIGANKHLQALAQEEVKQHAQELWLAYRSMLKVALQRKGLTLEEGEDADTRELQVHGLVLPLVLPSFYSELFTLYLLLHEREDDLYSQGIANLSLFPDTKLLEFLDVQKHLWPLKDLTLTTNQRHSLVKDKCFLSATECLQKIMTTVDPREKLEVLEKTYGEIETTVSRVLGREHKLPMDDLLPLLIYVVSRARYAAGLSWELRVGCGDPSPPPPTAGLMDTGFLWTCGEAEVQRERAPWSPPGIQHLGAEIHLIRDMMDPMHTGGLYDFLLTALESCYEHIQKEDMRPRRWNAKEL
;
A
#
# COMPACT_ATOMS: atom_id res chain seq x y z
N MET A 1 21.51 -36.55 24.47
CA MET A 1 21.49 -37.36 25.71
C MET A 1 20.72 -36.57 26.77
N CYS A 2 19.82 -37.24 27.48
CA CYS A 2 18.95 -36.74 28.57
C CYS A 2 19.68 -35.78 29.54
N TRP A 3 19.04 -34.83 30.22
CA TRP A 3 18.02 -35.06 31.27
C TRP A 3 17.11 -33.84 31.49
N THR A 4 15.81 -34.12 31.59
CA THR A 4 14.79 -33.33 32.31
C THR A 4 15.00 -33.41 33.83
N ILE A 5 14.70 -32.34 34.59
CA ILE A 5 14.15 -32.36 35.96
C ILE A 5 13.39 -31.04 36.24
N THR A 6 12.35 -31.20 37.05
CA THR A 6 11.16 -30.39 37.34
C THR A 6 11.33 -29.33 38.44
N LYS A 7 10.34 -28.43 38.51
CA LYS A 7 10.01 -27.53 39.63
C LYS A 7 9.82 -28.26 40.97
N ASP A 8 10.35 -27.70 42.05
CA ASP A 8 9.65 -27.25 43.28
C ASP A 8 10.63 -27.14 44.45
N THR A 9 10.67 -25.98 45.11
CA THR A 9 10.55 -25.80 46.58
C THR A 9 10.94 -24.38 47.00
N SER A 10 10.05 -23.78 47.80
CA SER A 10 10.19 -22.57 48.59
C SER A 10 11.09 -22.74 49.81
N GLY A 11 11.80 -21.69 50.22
CA GLY A 11 12.24 -21.50 51.61
C GLY A 11 13.75 -21.26 51.80
N ASP A 12 14.05 -20.14 52.47
CA ASP A 12 15.27 -19.84 53.22
C ASP A 12 16.60 -19.65 52.50
N LEU A 13 16.95 -18.38 52.23
CA LEU A 13 18.30 -17.87 52.52
C LEU A 13 18.32 -16.33 52.50
N CYS A 14 17.85 -15.74 53.61
CA CYS A 14 18.03 -14.32 53.90
C CYS A 14 18.68 -14.21 55.28
N GLN A 15 20.02 -14.32 55.33
CA GLN A 15 20.88 -13.83 56.42
C GLN A 15 22.33 -14.21 56.11
N GLN A 16 23.14 -13.22 55.75
CA GLN A 16 24.56 -13.03 56.11
C GLN A 16 25.26 -12.26 54.99
N LEU A 17 25.63 -11.01 55.28
CA LEU A 17 26.93 -10.36 55.03
C LEU A 17 26.72 -8.84 55.01
N GLY A 18 27.45 -8.11 55.86
CA GLY A 18 27.47 -6.64 55.79
C GLY A 18 27.58 -5.86 57.11
N ARG A 19 28.41 -6.29 58.07
CA ARG A 19 28.94 -5.38 59.11
C ARG A 19 30.47 -5.43 59.13
N ARG A 20 31.07 -4.25 59.29
CA ARG A 20 32.48 -3.87 59.57
C ARG A 20 33.06 -3.09 58.39
N VAL A 21 33.78 -1.97 58.54
CA VAL A 21 34.28 -1.14 59.65
C VAL A 21 34.70 0.16 58.95
N LEU A 22 34.54 1.34 59.56
CA LEU A 22 35.59 2.38 59.58
C LEU A 22 35.22 3.44 60.62
N SER A 23 36.12 3.58 61.58
CA SER A 23 36.14 4.51 62.70
C SER A 23 37.01 5.72 62.40
N ARG A 24 36.63 6.88 62.98
CA ARG A 24 37.46 7.99 63.50
C ARG A 24 38.49 8.66 62.57
N ASP A 25 38.30 9.95 62.30
CA ASP A 25 39.09 11.04 62.88
C ASP A 25 38.51 12.43 62.51
N LEU A 26 38.81 13.43 63.35
CA LEU A 26 38.59 14.90 63.24
C LEU A 26 37.33 15.50 63.89
N GLU A 27 37.47 15.84 65.18
CA GLU A 27 36.83 16.98 65.83
C GLU A 27 37.71 18.25 65.72
N GLU A 28 37.07 19.41 65.97
CA GLU A 28 37.57 20.77 66.24
C GLU A 28 37.96 21.66 65.04
N GLU A 29 37.16 22.71 64.77
CA GLU A 29 37.49 24.08 65.23
C GLU A 29 36.42 25.16 64.87
N ILE A 30 36.20 26.06 65.84
CA ILE A 30 35.79 27.49 65.76
C ILE A 30 34.29 27.84 65.73
N GLY A 31 33.89 28.52 66.82
CA GLY A 31 32.55 29.08 67.07
C GLY A 31 32.34 30.54 66.63
N PHE A 32 31.10 31.01 66.84
CA PHE A 32 30.67 32.40 66.61
C PHE A 32 30.04 32.99 67.88
N PRO A 33 30.33 34.26 68.24
CA PRO A 33 29.57 34.99 69.26
C PRO A 33 28.47 35.87 68.62
N ALA A 34 27.39 36.04 69.39
CA ALA A 34 26.22 36.88 69.13
C ALA A 34 26.40 38.32 69.66
N LEU A 35 25.62 39.28 69.14
CA LEU A 35 25.10 40.54 69.76
C LEU A 35 24.45 41.41 68.64
N VAL A 36 23.44 42.28 68.76
CA VAL A 36 22.25 42.55 69.60
C VAL A 36 21.86 44.02 69.33
N CYS A 37 20.55 44.35 69.32
CA CYS A 37 19.91 45.69 69.46
C CYS A 37 20.05 46.69 68.28
N ARG A 38 19.15 47.66 68.03
CA ARG A 38 18.01 48.24 68.79
C ARG A 38 17.09 49.04 67.86
N LEU A 39 15.85 49.22 68.33
CA LEU A 39 14.76 50.06 67.81
C LEU A 39 14.99 51.58 68.01
N ASP A 40 14.24 52.37 67.24
CA ASP A 40 13.50 53.63 67.55
C ASP A 40 13.41 54.45 66.24
N GLY A 41 12.33 55.10 65.79
CA GLY A 41 11.02 55.43 66.36
C GLY A 41 10.57 56.79 65.80
N GLU A 42 9.37 56.83 65.19
CA GLU A 42 8.48 58.01 64.95
C GLU A 42 8.89 59.12 63.93
N GLY A 43 8.00 59.75 63.15
CA GLY A 43 6.54 59.62 62.99
C GLY A 43 5.88 60.65 62.04
N ARG A 44 4.67 60.28 61.59
CA ARG A 44 3.46 61.04 61.18
C ARG A 44 3.32 61.75 59.81
N GLY A 45 2.17 61.44 59.16
CA GLY A 45 1.51 62.31 58.16
C GLY A 45 0.35 61.74 57.30
N GLN A 46 -0.77 61.33 57.92
CA GLN A 46 -2.19 61.38 57.45
C GLN A 46 -2.77 60.62 56.20
N SER A 47 -3.88 59.91 56.50
CA SER A 47 -5.20 59.83 55.83
C SER A 47 -5.61 58.61 54.95
N SER A 48 -6.75 58.02 55.35
CA SER A 48 -7.64 57.01 54.71
C SER A 48 -6.99 55.71 54.18
N THR A 49 -7.28 54.53 54.73
CA THR A 49 -8.62 53.90 54.82
C THR A 49 -8.67 52.87 55.98
N ARG A 50 -9.81 52.85 56.68
CA ARG A 50 -10.41 51.89 57.65
C ARG A 50 -9.87 50.44 57.62
N CYS A 51 -9.82 49.64 58.70
CA CYS A 51 -10.30 49.75 60.09
C CYS A 51 -9.82 48.54 60.93
N TYR A 52 -9.71 48.74 62.25
CA TYR A 52 -9.63 47.79 63.38
C TYR A 52 -8.33 47.00 63.62
N SER A 53 -7.55 47.52 64.58
CA SER A 53 -6.71 46.75 65.51
C SER A 53 -7.17 47.08 66.93
N GLU A 54 -7.39 46.07 67.78
CA GLU A 54 -7.26 46.20 69.23
C GLU A 54 -6.55 44.97 69.82
N PRO A 55 -5.89 45.12 70.98
CA PRO A 55 -4.64 44.45 71.32
C PRO A 55 -4.78 43.53 72.56
N LEU A 56 -3.72 42.77 72.90
CA LEU A 56 -3.24 42.50 74.26
C LEU A 56 -2.20 41.38 74.23
N GLY A 57 -1.00 41.66 74.74
CA GLY A 57 -0.04 40.62 75.11
C GLY A 57 -0.24 40.20 76.57
N ALA A 58 -0.09 38.90 76.86
CA ALA A 58 0.41 38.40 78.14
C ALA A 58 0.86 36.93 78.00
N LYS A 59 2.06 36.67 78.53
CA LYS A 59 2.77 35.40 78.72
C LYS A 59 1.93 34.25 79.27
N ALA A 60 2.20 33.02 78.81
CA ALA A 60 2.61 31.82 79.56
C ALA A 60 2.38 30.58 78.66
N LEU A 61 3.43 29.98 78.12
CA LEU A 61 4.10 28.76 78.62
C LEU A 61 3.23 27.49 78.57
N ASN A 62 3.75 26.54 77.80
CA ASN A 62 3.39 25.12 77.69
C ASN A 62 2.02 24.79 77.09
N GLU A 63 2.04 24.42 75.81
CA GLU A 63 1.55 23.12 75.32
C GLU A 63 1.86 22.99 73.82
N CYS A 64 2.87 22.18 73.47
CA CYS A 64 3.05 21.69 72.10
C CYS A 64 1.96 20.64 71.80
N PRO A 65 1.52 20.57 70.53
CA PRO A 65 1.70 19.35 69.75
C PRO A 65 2.36 19.70 68.41
N ALA A 66 3.60 19.27 68.15
CA ALA A 66 3.92 18.03 67.43
C ALA A 66 3.27 17.97 66.05
N MET A 67 4.01 18.27 64.97
CA MET A 67 3.83 17.73 63.59
C MET A 67 4.76 18.35 62.51
N CYS A 68 5.63 19.33 62.79
CA CYS A 68 6.72 19.70 61.86
C CYS A 68 8.03 19.05 62.30
N SER A 69 8.64 18.28 61.39
CA SER A 69 9.91 17.60 61.65
C SER A 69 11.08 18.60 61.59
N PRO A 70 12.13 18.44 62.41
CA PRO A 70 13.31 19.32 62.35
C PRO A 70 13.99 19.31 60.96
N GLU A 71 13.77 18.25 60.18
CA GLU A 71 14.24 18.08 58.81
C GLU A 71 13.55 19.03 57.82
N GLU A 72 12.24 19.27 57.94
CA GLU A 72 11.50 20.24 57.10
C GLU A 72 12.03 21.69 57.29
N ALA A 73 12.36 22.06 58.53
CA ALA A 73 12.94 23.36 58.84
C ALA A 73 14.39 23.48 58.31
N GLU A 74 15.15 22.39 58.28
CA GLU A 74 16.50 22.37 57.72
C GLU A 74 16.50 22.46 56.19
N LEU A 75 15.54 21.81 55.53
CA LEU A 75 15.31 21.96 54.08
C LEU A 75 14.99 23.41 53.70
N LEU A 76 14.15 24.09 54.50
CA LEU A 76 13.86 25.51 54.29
C LEU A 76 15.14 26.36 54.40
N ARG A 77 15.96 26.14 55.42
CA ARG A 77 17.24 26.86 55.59
C ARG A 77 18.19 26.60 54.42
N LEU A 78 18.25 25.38 53.92
CA LEU A 78 19.10 25.01 52.78
C LEU A 78 18.72 25.80 51.52
N GLU A 79 17.42 25.85 51.17
CA GLU A 79 16.91 26.59 50.01
C GLU A 79 17.14 28.10 50.14
N GLU A 80 16.94 28.68 51.33
CA GLU A 80 17.20 30.10 51.59
C GLU A 80 18.67 30.47 51.37
N VAL A 81 19.58 29.63 51.89
CA VAL A 81 21.03 29.82 51.72
C VAL A 81 21.43 29.62 50.26
N PHE A 82 20.86 28.64 49.58
CA PHE A 82 21.17 28.36 48.18
C PHE A 82 20.71 29.50 47.27
N LEU A 83 19.48 29.98 47.42
CA LEU A 83 18.94 31.12 46.65
C LEU A 83 19.78 32.39 46.85
N ALA A 84 20.13 32.71 48.11
CA ALA A 84 20.99 33.84 48.42
C ALA A 84 22.40 33.67 47.82
N THR A 85 22.87 32.43 47.68
CA THR A 85 24.16 32.13 47.04
C THR A 85 24.09 32.29 45.52
N LEU A 86 23.02 31.81 44.87
CA LEU A 86 22.80 32.01 43.43
C LEU A 86 22.70 33.51 43.07
N ALA A 87 21.98 34.30 43.86
CA ALA A 87 21.89 35.76 43.64
C ALA A 87 23.27 36.43 43.74
N ARG A 88 24.08 36.07 44.75
CA ARG A 88 25.46 36.58 44.89
C ARG A 88 26.35 36.17 43.72
N VAL A 89 26.22 34.93 43.25
CA VAL A 89 26.95 34.42 42.08
C VAL A 89 26.55 35.20 40.83
N ASP A 90 25.26 35.51 40.66
CA ASP A 90 24.79 36.27 39.51
C ASP A 90 25.39 37.68 39.46
N ASP A 91 25.30 38.40 40.59
CA ASP A 91 25.79 39.79 40.71
C ASP A 91 27.32 39.90 40.62
N LEU A 92 28.05 38.98 41.28
CA LEU A 92 29.51 39.07 41.42
C LEU A 92 30.27 38.35 40.30
N VAL A 93 29.65 37.37 39.62
CA VAL A 93 30.33 36.51 38.64
C VAL A 93 29.66 36.56 37.27
N LEU A 94 28.38 36.20 37.13
CA LEU A 94 27.75 36.02 35.81
C LEU A 94 27.51 37.34 35.08
N GLN A 95 26.91 38.36 35.71
CA GLN A 95 26.69 39.66 35.08
C GLN A 95 28.01 40.36 34.66
N PRO A 96 29.08 40.38 35.49
CA PRO A 96 30.36 40.94 35.08
C PRO A 96 31.05 40.21 33.92
N LEU A 97 30.81 38.90 33.76
CA LEU A 97 31.30 38.10 32.62
C LEU A 97 30.59 38.46 31.31
N LEU A 98 29.32 38.90 31.37
CA LEU A 98 28.51 39.28 30.22
C LEU A 98 28.75 40.72 29.74
N ALA A 99 29.21 41.62 30.62
CA ALA A 99 29.30 43.06 30.36
C ALA A 99 30.46 43.52 29.44
N ALA A 100 31.15 42.61 28.73
CA ALA A 100 32.16 42.96 27.72
C ALA A 100 31.97 42.14 26.42
N PRO A 101 31.21 42.65 25.44
CA PRO A 101 31.00 41.94 24.19
C PRO A 101 32.30 41.81 23.37
N PRO A 102 32.52 40.69 22.67
CA PRO A 102 33.68 40.48 21.80
C PRO A 102 33.66 41.44 20.60
N ALA A 103 34.84 41.70 20.02
CA ALA A 103 34.95 42.39 18.74
C ALA A 103 34.21 41.60 17.62
N PRO A 104 33.66 42.28 16.60
CA PRO A 104 32.87 41.63 15.53
C PRO A 104 33.68 40.62 14.69
N SER A 105 35.01 40.63 14.74
CA SER A 105 35.89 39.67 14.07
C SER A 105 36.17 38.38 14.87
N ASP A 106 35.83 38.31 16.16
CA ASP A 106 36.16 37.16 17.04
C ASP A 106 35.00 36.15 17.12
N ALA A 107 34.97 35.17 16.22
CA ALA A 107 33.94 34.14 16.16
C ALA A 107 33.89 33.25 17.41
N GLN A 108 35.06 32.80 17.89
CA GLN A 108 35.18 31.98 19.10
C GLN A 108 34.76 32.76 20.36
N GLY A 109 34.99 34.07 20.34
CA GLY A 109 34.52 34.99 21.36
C GLY A 109 33.01 35.15 21.45
N ARG A 110 32.31 35.12 20.31
CA ARG A 110 30.85 35.16 20.26
C ARG A 110 30.22 33.88 20.78
N GLU A 111 30.79 32.73 20.41
CA GLU A 111 30.35 31.43 20.92
C GLU A 111 30.50 31.35 22.44
N SER A 112 31.65 31.78 22.97
CA SER A 112 31.88 31.84 24.42
C SER A 112 30.86 32.75 25.14
N LEU A 113 30.47 33.89 24.53
CA LEU A 113 29.44 34.77 25.07
C LEU A 113 28.05 34.12 25.05
N ARG A 114 27.69 33.42 23.97
CA ARG A 114 26.40 32.69 23.86
C ARG A 114 26.28 31.62 24.95
N LEU A 115 27.34 30.85 25.19
CA LEU A 115 27.37 29.84 26.24
C LEU A 115 27.20 30.46 27.64
N LEU A 116 27.89 31.58 27.91
CA LEU A 116 27.73 32.31 29.18
C LEU A 116 26.31 32.90 29.35
N GLN A 117 25.67 33.35 28.27
CA GLN A 117 24.28 33.80 28.30
C GLN A 117 23.32 32.64 28.59
N GLN A 118 23.58 31.47 28.01
CA GLN A 118 22.80 30.26 28.29
C GLN A 118 22.95 29.83 29.76
N LEU A 119 24.17 29.88 30.31
CA LEU A 119 24.42 29.62 31.73
C LEU A 119 23.71 30.61 32.66
N HIS A 120 23.69 31.90 32.31
CA HIS A 120 22.97 32.90 33.09
C HIS A 120 21.45 32.65 33.08
N ARG A 121 20.87 32.29 31.93
CA ARG A 121 19.45 31.92 31.84
C ARG A 121 19.12 30.67 32.64
N SER A 122 19.95 29.61 32.56
CA SER A 122 19.73 28.40 33.34
C SER A 122 19.90 28.65 34.85
N SER A 123 20.82 29.53 35.25
CA SER A 123 20.96 29.98 36.64
C SER A 123 19.72 30.75 37.14
N GLN A 124 19.12 31.59 36.30
CA GLN A 124 17.87 32.29 36.63
C GLN A 124 16.71 31.33 36.81
N ARG A 125 16.56 30.39 35.87
CA ARG A 125 15.53 29.34 35.93
C ARG A 125 15.69 28.45 37.16
N LEU A 126 16.92 28.06 37.50
CA LEU A 126 17.21 27.33 38.74
C LEU A 126 16.81 28.15 39.98
N GLY A 127 17.11 29.44 39.98
CA GLY A 127 16.69 30.37 41.04
C GLY A 127 15.17 30.53 41.16
N GLU A 128 14.42 30.52 40.05
CA GLU A 128 12.95 30.54 40.04
C GLU A 128 12.37 29.25 40.65
N VAL A 129 12.86 28.09 40.22
CA VAL A 129 12.37 26.80 40.75
C VAL A 129 12.71 26.64 42.24
N THR A 130 13.88 27.09 42.69
CA THR A 130 14.22 27.16 44.12
C THR A 130 13.30 28.12 44.88
N LYS A 131 12.88 29.25 44.30
CA LYS A 131 11.90 30.16 44.95
C LYS A 131 10.55 29.49 45.10
N ASP A 132 10.09 28.75 44.09
CA ASP A 132 8.82 28.03 44.13
C ASP A 132 8.85 26.92 45.18
N SER A 133 9.94 26.13 45.22
CA SER A 133 10.17 25.11 46.25
C SER A 133 10.17 25.69 47.66
N LEU A 134 10.85 26.84 47.85
CA LEU A 134 10.89 27.56 49.11
C LEU A 134 9.52 28.13 49.50
N HIS A 135 8.71 28.58 48.54
CA HIS A 135 7.33 28.99 48.78
C HIS A 135 6.47 27.81 49.27
N SER A 136 6.57 26.67 48.58
CA SER A 136 5.89 25.42 48.96
C SER A 136 6.26 24.94 50.37
N LEU A 137 7.56 25.00 50.73
CA LEU A 137 8.04 24.69 52.08
C LEU A 137 7.51 25.67 53.14
N ARG A 138 7.44 26.97 52.84
CA ARG A 138 6.90 27.99 53.77
C ARG A 138 5.40 27.82 53.98
N GLU A 139 4.64 27.47 52.95
CA GLU A 139 3.21 27.20 53.06
C GLU A 139 2.94 25.97 53.94
N ARG A 140 3.69 24.89 53.72
CA ARG A 140 3.64 23.68 54.56
C ARG A 140 3.92 23.99 56.03
N LEU A 141 4.95 24.76 56.33
CA LEU A 141 5.32 25.13 57.71
C LEU A 141 4.31 26.09 58.37
N ARG A 142 3.51 26.84 57.59
CA ARG A 142 2.46 27.73 58.11
C ARG A 142 1.16 27.01 58.43
N LEU A 143 0.83 25.95 57.67
CA LEU A 143 -0.44 25.23 57.76
C LEU A 143 -0.25 23.70 57.79
N PRO A 144 0.40 23.15 58.85
CA PRO A 144 0.80 21.75 58.91
C PRO A 144 -0.38 20.75 58.92
N ASP A 145 -1.59 21.18 59.28
CA ASP A 145 -2.77 20.30 59.33
C ASP A 145 -3.54 20.21 57.99
N SER A 146 -3.31 21.14 57.06
CA SER A 146 -4.09 21.26 55.82
C SER A 146 -3.31 20.94 54.53
N VAL A 147 -1.99 21.07 54.57
CA VAL A 147 -1.10 20.93 53.41
C VAL A 147 -0.20 19.71 53.63
N GLY A 148 -0.53 18.54 53.10
CA GLY A 148 0.26 17.31 53.33
C GLY A 148 1.66 17.33 52.70
N LEU A 149 2.59 16.50 53.19
CA LEU A 149 3.97 16.35 52.65
C LEU A 149 3.99 16.12 51.12
N ALA A 150 3.00 15.40 50.58
CA ALA A 150 2.86 15.15 49.15
C ALA A 150 2.65 16.41 48.29
N SER A 151 2.38 17.58 48.89
CA SER A 151 2.23 18.86 48.18
C SER A 151 3.55 19.63 48.03
N LEU A 152 4.64 19.18 48.66
CA LEU A 152 5.96 19.78 48.49
C LEU A 152 6.42 19.63 47.05
N LEU A 153 6.87 20.71 46.41
CA LEU A 153 7.37 20.65 45.02
C LEU A 153 8.55 19.70 44.84
N LEU A 154 9.40 19.58 45.86
CA LEU A 154 10.52 18.62 45.93
C LEU A 154 10.06 17.15 45.86
N LEU A 155 8.80 16.86 46.20
CA LEU A 155 8.24 15.51 46.24
C LEU A 155 7.20 15.27 45.13
N SER A 156 6.27 16.22 44.92
CA SER A 156 5.20 16.14 43.92
C SER A 156 5.65 16.38 42.49
N ARG A 157 6.68 17.23 42.31
CA ARG A 157 7.20 17.65 41.00
C ARG A 157 8.73 17.62 41.01
N ALA A 158 9.30 16.57 41.60
CA ALA A 158 10.74 16.36 41.66
C ALA A 158 11.39 16.45 40.26
N ASP A 159 10.72 15.95 39.22
CA ASP A 159 11.17 16.04 37.82
C ASP A 159 11.41 17.47 37.34
N HIS A 160 10.59 18.44 37.79
CA HIS A 160 10.74 19.84 37.40
C HIS A 160 11.98 20.48 38.03
N VAL A 161 12.25 20.13 39.30
CA VAL A 161 13.45 20.56 40.03
C VAL A 161 14.70 19.91 39.45
N LEU A 162 14.63 18.62 39.16
CA LEU A 162 15.67 17.84 38.50
C LEU A 162 16.05 18.46 37.15
N GLN A 163 15.07 18.73 36.29
CA GLN A 163 15.29 19.31 34.96
C GLN A 163 16.02 20.67 35.03
N ALA A 164 15.67 21.53 35.99
CA ALA A 164 16.34 22.81 36.17
C ALA A 164 17.81 22.66 36.61
N HIS A 165 18.10 21.67 37.46
CA HIS A 165 19.48 21.35 37.85
C HIS A 165 20.28 20.78 36.67
N VAL A 166 19.69 19.86 35.89
CA VAL A 166 20.32 19.27 34.69
C VAL A 166 20.65 20.36 33.67
N GLU A 167 19.71 21.26 33.35
CA GLU A 167 19.95 22.35 32.41
C GLU A 167 21.07 23.31 32.86
N TYR A 168 21.17 23.57 34.16
CA TYR A 168 22.28 24.36 34.71
C TYR A 168 23.62 23.62 34.54
N VAL A 169 23.68 22.33 34.89
CA VAL A 169 24.88 21.49 34.77
C VAL A 169 25.33 21.37 33.32
N GLU A 170 24.42 21.14 32.38
CA GLU A 170 24.73 21.08 30.95
C GLU A 170 25.28 22.40 30.43
N ALA A 171 24.63 23.53 30.74
CA ALA A 171 25.11 24.85 30.35
C ALA A 171 26.48 25.17 30.96
N TYR A 172 26.69 24.79 32.23
CA TYR A 172 27.94 24.98 32.95
C TYR A 172 29.07 24.14 32.34
N THR A 173 28.84 22.84 32.12
CA THR A 173 29.83 21.93 31.53
C THR A 173 30.18 22.34 30.10
N ASN A 174 29.22 22.83 29.30
CA ASN A 174 29.50 23.42 27.98
C ASN A 174 30.47 24.63 28.08
N CYS A 175 30.32 25.47 29.10
CA CYS A 175 31.21 26.60 29.33
C CYS A 175 32.62 26.16 29.74
N VAL A 176 32.74 25.08 30.53
CA VAL A 176 34.03 24.47 30.93
C VAL A 176 34.75 23.90 29.71
N VAL A 177 34.09 23.04 28.93
CA VAL A 177 34.66 22.43 27.71
C VAL A 177 35.12 23.49 26.71
N ALA A 178 34.36 24.57 26.56
CA ALA A 178 34.69 25.67 25.66
C ALA A 178 35.76 26.64 26.19
N GLN A 179 36.21 26.47 27.44
CA GLN A 179 37.09 27.40 28.17
C GLN A 179 36.55 28.84 28.20
N ALA A 180 35.22 28.98 28.26
CA ALA A 180 34.53 30.26 28.15
C ALA A 180 34.90 31.19 29.31
N PHE A 181 35.05 30.65 30.53
CA PHE A 181 35.45 31.40 31.71
C PHE A 181 36.88 31.95 31.61
N GLN A 182 37.84 31.13 31.15
CA GLN A 182 39.23 31.54 30.97
C GLN A 182 39.35 32.65 29.91
N LYS A 183 38.61 32.52 28.80
CA LYS A 183 38.58 33.51 27.71
C LYS A 183 37.94 34.83 28.15
N ALA A 184 36.79 34.76 28.83
CA ALA A 184 36.09 35.94 29.35
C ALA A 184 36.89 36.63 30.48
N ALA A 185 37.52 35.85 31.37
CA ALA A 185 38.36 36.38 32.44
C ALA A 185 39.59 37.13 31.91
N LYS A 186 40.21 36.67 30.82
CA LYS A 186 41.31 37.37 30.15
C LYS A 186 40.90 38.76 29.67
N ARG A 187 39.70 38.92 29.10
CA ARG A 187 39.18 40.21 28.60
C ARG A 187 38.98 41.26 29.70
N ARG A 188 38.65 40.82 30.91
CA ARG A 188 38.44 41.68 32.10
C ARG A 188 39.47 41.42 33.21
N SER A 189 40.72 41.14 32.84
CA SER A 189 41.77 40.74 33.80
C SER A 189 42.04 41.75 34.94
N GLN A 190 41.78 43.04 34.73
CA GLN A 190 41.90 44.08 35.76
C GLN A 190 40.75 44.02 36.79
N TYR A 191 39.51 43.83 36.33
CA TYR A 191 38.33 43.68 37.19
C TYR A 191 38.48 42.47 38.13
N TRP A 192 38.86 41.32 37.57
CA TRP A 192 39.03 40.10 38.36
C TRP A 192 40.20 40.15 39.34
N ARG A 193 41.26 40.91 39.03
CA ARG A 193 42.36 41.17 39.97
C ARG A 193 41.88 41.94 41.21
N GLY A 194 40.99 42.92 41.05
CA GLY A 194 40.38 43.65 42.17
C GLY A 194 39.36 42.82 42.96
N GLN A 195 38.54 42.03 42.28
CA GLN A 195 37.46 41.24 42.90
C GLN A 195 37.93 39.94 43.57
N ARG A 196 39.19 39.51 43.38
CA ARG A 196 39.77 38.32 44.03
C ARG A 196 39.65 38.30 45.56
N LYS A 197 39.71 39.45 46.23
CA LYS A 197 39.52 39.52 47.70
C LYS A 197 38.04 39.38 48.09
N VAL A 198 37.14 39.95 47.29
CA VAL A 198 35.70 39.95 47.53
C VAL A 198 35.10 38.56 47.27
N LEU A 199 35.49 37.91 46.17
CA LEU A 199 35.09 36.54 45.86
C LEU A 199 35.54 35.56 46.96
N ARG A 200 36.74 35.75 47.54
CA ARG A 200 37.25 34.94 48.66
C ARG A 200 36.48 35.13 49.97
N GLN A 201 36.05 36.35 50.28
CA GLN A 201 35.32 36.63 51.52
C GLN A 201 33.84 36.19 51.46
N ARG A 202 33.25 36.18 50.26
CA ARG A 202 31.81 35.97 50.07
C ARG A 202 31.44 34.57 49.59
N LEU A 203 32.39 33.80 49.03
CA LEU A 203 32.19 32.41 48.58
C LEU A 203 33.17 31.49 49.35
N SER A 204 32.65 30.57 50.15
CA SER A 204 33.45 29.60 50.90
C SER A 204 34.09 28.57 49.96
N GLY A 205 35.38 28.24 50.18
CA GLY A 205 36.08 27.16 49.46
C GLY A 205 37.00 27.58 48.29
N VAL A 206 37.35 28.85 48.14
CA VAL A 206 38.25 29.32 47.05
C VAL A 206 39.74 29.26 47.46
N SER A 207 40.53 28.39 46.81
CA SER A 207 41.99 28.26 47.01
C SER A 207 42.78 29.50 46.55
N ALA A 208 43.91 29.78 47.21
CA ALA A 208 44.69 31.01 47.08
C ALA A 208 45.62 31.07 45.85
N GLU A 209 45.98 29.94 45.24
CA GLU A 209 47.01 29.86 44.21
C GLU A 209 46.48 29.20 42.93
N GLY A 210 46.07 30.02 41.96
CA GLY A 210 45.62 29.53 40.65
C GLY A 210 45.23 30.64 39.66
N PRO A 211 45.07 30.32 38.36
CA PRO A 211 44.56 31.25 37.36
C PRO A 211 43.10 31.62 37.65
N VAL A 212 42.71 32.89 37.41
CA VAL A 212 41.36 33.43 37.68
C VAL A 212 40.25 32.55 37.10
N GLY A 213 40.46 31.99 35.89
CA GLY A 213 39.46 31.11 35.27
C GLY A 213 39.16 29.85 36.08
N ALA A 214 40.18 29.17 36.61
CA ALA A 214 39.99 27.98 37.46
C ALA A 214 39.27 28.32 38.77
N THR A 215 39.53 29.51 39.32
CA THR A 215 38.81 30.02 40.48
C THR A 215 37.32 30.23 40.20
N LEU A 216 36.96 30.71 39.01
CA LEU A 216 35.57 30.94 38.61
C LEU A 216 34.82 29.63 38.36
N VAL A 217 35.48 28.65 37.73
CA VAL A 217 34.95 27.27 37.56
C VAL A 217 34.61 26.68 38.94
N HIS A 218 35.56 26.69 39.87
CA HIS A 218 35.32 26.16 41.21
C HIS A 218 34.20 26.90 41.97
N ALA A 219 34.14 28.24 41.86
CA ALA A 219 33.14 29.07 42.52
C ALA A 219 31.69 28.80 42.06
N LEU A 220 31.51 28.39 40.80
CA LEU A 220 30.20 28.09 40.20
C LEU A 220 29.78 26.62 40.41
N ARG A 221 30.73 25.71 40.59
CA ARG A 221 30.51 24.27 40.87
C ARG A 221 30.09 24.00 42.31
N GLN A 222 30.83 24.54 43.28
CA GLN A 222 30.72 24.18 44.70
C GLN A 222 29.32 24.39 45.31
N PRO A 223 28.63 25.54 45.08
CA PRO A 223 27.31 25.77 45.68
C PRO A 223 26.29 24.72 45.23
N LEU A 224 26.33 24.32 43.96
CA LEU A 224 25.42 23.33 43.39
C LEU A 224 25.69 21.93 43.94
N THR A 225 26.94 21.48 43.93
CA THR A 225 27.30 20.14 44.44
C THR A 225 26.96 20.00 45.91
N HIS A 226 27.23 21.04 46.72
CA HIS A 226 26.89 21.05 48.13
C HIS A 226 25.36 21.04 48.35
N HIS A 227 24.61 21.77 47.53
CA HIS A 227 23.15 21.81 47.61
C HIS A 227 22.52 20.43 47.37
N VAL A 228 22.89 19.77 46.26
CA VAL A 228 22.36 18.44 45.91
C VAL A 228 22.77 17.39 46.95
N GLN A 229 24.02 17.42 47.44
CA GLN A 229 24.47 16.53 48.51
C GLN A 229 23.66 16.67 49.80
N LYS A 230 23.33 17.90 50.18
CA LYS A 230 22.51 18.17 51.37
C LYS A 230 21.06 17.76 51.16
N TYR A 231 20.52 17.85 49.94
CA TYR A 231 19.19 17.33 49.63
C TYR A 231 19.06 15.84 49.86
N VAL A 232 19.97 15.05 49.30
CA VAL A 232 19.94 13.59 49.46
C VAL A 232 19.99 13.22 50.94
N LEU A 233 20.89 13.85 51.70
CA LEU A 233 21.01 13.60 53.15
C LEU A 233 19.75 13.96 53.93
N LEU A 234 19.10 15.09 53.62
CA LEU A 234 17.91 15.54 54.33
C LEU A 234 16.66 14.73 53.93
N LEU A 235 16.53 14.33 52.67
CA LEU A 235 15.44 13.48 52.19
C LEU A 235 15.52 12.06 52.76
N LEU A 236 16.72 11.49 52.88
CA LEU A 236 16.93 10.20 53.54
C LEU A 236 16.54 10.26 55.02
N ARG A 237 16.98 11.31 55.74
CA ARG A 237 16.59 11.53 57.14
C ARG A 237 15.08 11.75 57.30
N LEU A 238 14.46 12.47 56.37
CA LEU A 238 13.01 12.66 56.36
C LEU A 238 12.30 11.32 56.12
N GLY A 239 12.81 10.47 55.24
CA GLY A 239 12.33 9.11 55.01
C GLY A 239 12.35 8.25 56.28
N ASP A 240 13.43 8.31 57.06
CA ASP A 240 13.59 7.59 58.33
C ASP A 240 12.56 8.02 59.40
N THR A 241 12.03 9.24 59.31
CA THR A 241 11.01 9.77 60.25
C THR A 241 9.57 9.35 59.91
N ILE A 242 9.32 8.87 58.70
CA ILE A 242 7.99 8.50 58.20
C ILE A 242 7.82 6.98 58.26
N ARG A 243 6.68 6.49 58.79
CA ARG A 243 6.40 5.04 58.87
C ARG A 243 6.27 4.41 57.48
N GLU A 244 6.88 3.24 57.29
CA GLU A 244 6.72 2.40 56.08
C GLU A 244 5.22 2.11 55.84
N GLY A 245 4.70 2.49 54.66
CA GLY A 245 3.29 2.35 54.27
C GLY A 245 2.46 3.65 54.24
N HIS A 246 3.01 4.80 54.65
CA HIS A 246 2.36 6.10 54.45
C HIS A 246 2.53 6.57 52.98
N PRO A 247 1.52 7.17 52.30
CA PRO A 247 1.63 7.55 50.88
C PRO A 247 2.75 8.57 50.60
N ALA A 248 3.11 9.40 51.59
CA ALA A 248 4.26 10.31 51.47
C ALA A 248 5.63 9.60 51.60
N TRP A 249 5.68 8.39 52.18
CA TRP A 249 6.93 7.63 52.30
C TRP A 249 7.45 7.21 50.93
N GLU A 250 6.57 6.68 50.06
CA GLU A 250 6.95 6.31 48.68
C GLU A 250 7.44 7.52 47.87
N LEU A 251 6.79 8.68 48.04
CA LEU A 251 7.21 9.93 47.39
C LEU A 251 8.56 10.43 47.90
N VAL A 252 8.84 10.33 49.20
CA VAL A 252 10.13 10.72 49.79
C VAL A 252 11.25 9.77 49.36
N VAL A 253 10.99 8.46 49.34
CA VAL A 253 11.95 7.45 48.84
C VAL A 253 12.23 7.70 47.36
N SER A 254 11.20 7.90 46.54
CA SER A 254 11.34 8.23 45.12
C SER A 254 12.14 9.51 44.91
N ALA A 255 11.82 10.59 45.65
CA ALA A 255 12.60 11.82 45.57
C ALA A 255 14.05 11.63 46.03
N ALA A 256 14.30 10.89 47.12
CA ALA A 256 15.65 10.60 47.60
C ALA A 256 16.47 9.82 46.57
N THR A 257 15.86 8.86 45.86
CA THR A 257 16.51 8.18 44.73
C THR A 257 16.78 9.15 43.58
N LEU A 258 15.79 9.97 43.20
CA LEU A 258 15.93 10.91 42.08
C LEU A 258 17.06 11.92 42.31
N PHE A 259 17.13 12.52 43.50
CA PHE A 259 18.19 13.46 43.86
C PHE A 259 19.54 12.74 44.11
N GLY A 260 19.51 11.48 44.52
CA GLY A 260 20.69 10.62 44.62
C GLY A 260 21.34 10.37 43.26
N ASP A 261 20.55 10.03 42.25
CA ASP A 261 21.09 9.85 40.90
C ASP A 261 21.47 11.20 40.27
N LEU A 262 20.77 12.30 40.58
CA LEU A 262 21.21 13.65 40.22
C LEU A 262 22.60 13.96 40.78
N GLN A 263 22.88 13.60 42.04
CA GLN A 263 24.21 13.78 42.65
C GLN A 263 25.28 13.03 41.86
N SER A 264 24.99 11.77 41.50
CA SER A 264 25.88 10.94 40.68
C SER A 264 26.12 11.57 39.30
N PHE A 265 25.06 12.03 38.63
CA PHE A 265 25.16 12.73 37.34
C PHE A 265 25.98 13.99 37.40
N VAL A 266 25.74 14.86 38.40
CA VAL A 266 26.50 16.10 38.55
C VAL A 266 27.99 15.77 38.66
N GLY A 267 28.37 14.76 39.44
CA GLY A 267 29.74 14.28 39.50
C GLY A 267 30.26 13.83 38.13
N GLN A 268 29.57 12.89 37.51
CA GLN A 268 29.98 12.31 36.22
C GLN A 268 30.09 13.35 35.10
N ALA A 269 29.10 14.22 34.95
CA ALA A 269 29.07 15.24 33.90
C ALA A 269 30.20 16.27 34.06
N LEU A 270 30.57 16.60 35.30
CA LEU A 270 31.69 17.48 35.61
C LEU A 270 33.02 16.81 35.30
N ASP A 271 33.21 15.56 35.74
CA ASP A 271 34.44 14.81 35.48
C ASP A 271 34.65 14.59 33.97
N GLN A 272 33.59 14.26 33.23
CA GLN A 272 33.62 14.16 31.77
C GLN A 272 33.95 15.50 31.09
N ALA A 273 33.41 16.61 31.59
CA ALA A 273 33.68 17.94 31.04
C ALA A 273 35.14 18.36 31.27
N GLU A 274 35.69 18.09 32.46
CA GLU A 274 37.10 18.35 32.80
C GLU A 274 38.04 17.48 31.96
N ALA A 275 37.73 16.19 31.78
CA ALA A 275 38.48 15.30 30.88
C ALA A 275 38.44 15.78 29.42
N THR A 276 37.27 16.25 28.96
CA THR A 276 37.10 16.80 27.60
C THR A 276 37.89 18.11 27.43
N GLU A 277 37.92 18.99 28.44
CA GLU A 277 38.74 20.21 28.42
C GLU A 277 40.23 19.87 28.33
N ALA A 278 40.68 18.86 29.09
CA ALA A 278 42.06 18.39 29.12
C ALA A 278 42.49 17.68 27.81
N LEU A 279 41.55 17.11 27.06
CA LEU A 279 41.80 16.49 25.76
C LEU A 279 42.29 17.51 24.72
N TRP A 280 41.66 18.69 24.65
CA TRP A 280 41.88 19.62 23.54
C TRP A 280 43.36 19.97 23.32
N PRO A 281 44.16 20.36 24.34
CA PRO A 281 45.59 20.63 24.21
C PRO A 281 46.41 19.49 23.58
N THR A 282 45.99 18.23 23.78
CA THR A 282 46.71 17.04 23.29
C THR A 282 46.47 16.77 21.80
N LEU A 283 45.45 17.37 21.20
CA LEU A 283 45.10 17.22 19.79
C LEU A 283 45.74 18.29 18.92
N SER A 284 46.08 17.93 17.68
CA SER A 284 46.54 18.86 16.65
C SER A 284 45.50 19.97 16.38
N SER A 285 45.94 21.12 15.88
CA SER A 285 45.03 22.24 15.56
C SER A 285 43.94 21.86 14.55
N ARG A 286 44.27 20.99 13.57
CA ARG A 286 43.33 20.53 12.53
C ARG A 286 42.29 19.56 13.09
N SER A 287 42.70 18.55 13.86
CA SER A 287 41.75 17.61 14.47
C SER A 287 40.86 18.30 15.50
N ARG A 288 41.41 19.25 16.27
CA ARG A 288 40.60 20.11 17.17
C ARG A 288 39.55 20.91 16.40
N GLY A 289 39.88 21.46 15.24
CA GLY A 289 38.93 22.22 14.42
C GLY A 289 37.73 21.40 13.93
N VAL A 290 37.90 20.09 13.72
CA VAL A 290 36.84 19.17 13.26
C VAL A 290 36.04 18.60 14.44
N LEU A 291 36.70 18.27 15.55
CA LEU A 291 36.10 17.55 16.67
C LEU A 291 35.48 18.45 17.75
N TYR A 292 35.87 19.72 17.79
CA TYR A 292 35.45 20.63 18.85
C TYR A 292 33.95 20.92 18.76
N SER A 293 33.22 20.49 19.79
CA SER A 293 31.83 20.83 20.05
C SER A 293 31.67 21.07 21.54
N PRO A 294 31.12 22.21 21.99
CA PRO A 294 30.90 22.47 23.42
C PRO A 294 30.01 21.43 24.12
N ALA A 295 29.09 20.81 23.36
CA ALA A 295 28.11 19.86 23.87
C ALA A 295 28.59 18.40 23.88
N ARG A 296 29.78 18.13 23.33
CA ARG A 296 30.37 16.79 23.25
C ARG A 296 31.14 16.46 24.53
N ARG A 297 31.10 15.21 24.97
CA ARG A 297 31.76 14.71 26.19
C ARG A 297 32.60 13.49 25.89
N LEU A 298 33.85 13.48 26.35
CA LEU A 298 34.76 12.35 26.25
C LEU A 298 34.38 11.28 27.28
N LEU A 299 34.18 10.05 26.82
CA LEU A 299 33.84 8.89 27.64
C LEU A 299 35.04 7.97 27.88
N GLN A 300 35.91 7.79 26.88
CA GLN A 300 37.10 6.95 26.96
C GLN A 300 38.17 7.38 25.93
N ASP A 301 39.45 7.32 26.35
CA ASP A 301 40.62 7.57 25.50
C ASP A 301 41.53 6.33 25.45
N SER A 302 42.06 6.02 24.27
CA SER A 302 43.00 4.91 24.08
C SER A 302 44.37 5.14 24.72
N GLN A 303 44.71 6.36 25.12
CA GLN A 303 45.92 6.62 25.91
C GLN A 303 45.79 6.14 27.36
N GLU A 304 44.58 6.06 27.89
CA GLU A 304 44.32 5.56 29.25
C GLU A 304 44.19 4.03 29.26
N VAL A 305 43.46 3.48 28.28
CA VAL A 305 43.28 2.04 28.09
C VAL A 305 43.64 1.70 26.64
N PRO A 306 44.82 1.11 26.39
CA PRO A 306 45.33 0.91 25.03
C PRO A 306 44.46 -0.05 24.22
N VAL A 307 44.08 0.39 23.03
CA VAL A 307 43.36 -0.40 22.04
C VAL A 307 43.86 -0.07 20.65
N THR A 308 44.02 -1.09 19.82
CA THR A 308 44.41 -0.94 18.41
C THR A 308 43.23 -1.30 17.52
N ALA A 309 42.96 -0.48 16.51
CA ALA A 309 41.95 -0.77 15.49
C ALA A 309 42.62 -1.43 14.28
N SER A 310 41.97 -2.42 13.67
CA SER A 310 42.37 -3.07 12.42
C SER A 310 41.14 -3.22 11.53
N PRO A 311 41.23 -2.97 10.19
CA PRO A 311 42.44 -2.76 9.38
C PRO A 311 43.01 -1.34 9.46
N LEU A 312 42.19 -0.37 9.84
CA LEU A 312 42.60 1.01 10.07
C LEU A 312 43.47 1.10 11.33
N ARG A 313 44.80 1.07 11.17
CA ARG A 313 45.80 1.24 12.24
C ARG A 313 45.74 2.65 12.84
N ALA A 314 44.68 2.93 13.57
CA ALA A 314 44.49 4.19 14.27
C ALA A 314 45.57 4.34 15.34
N GLU A 315 46.19 5.52 15.39
CA GLU A 315 47.19 5.88 16.42
C GLU A 315 46.52 6.19 17.75
N ARG A 316 45.27 6.66 17.72
CA ARG A 316 44.47 6.97 18.91
C ARG A 316 42.98 6.80 18.61
N VAL A 317 42.25 6.20 19.55
CA VAL A 317 40.81 6.00 19.50
C VAL A 317 40.16 6.83 20.61
N LEU A 318 39.16 7.64 20.25
CA LEU A 318 38.42 8.48 21.18
C LEU A 318 36.93 8.12 21.12
N LEU A 319 36.34 7.82 22.27
CA LEU A 319 34.90 7.60 22.40
C LEU A 319 34.26 8.83 23.04
N PHE A 320 33.38 9.49 22.30
CA PHE A 320 32.52 10.55 22.82
C PHE A 320 31.11 10.03 23.12
N ASP A 321 30.26 10.89 23.69
CA ASP A 321 28.84 10.63 23.95
C ASP A 321 27.97 10.60 22.68
N ASP A 322 28.43 11.23 21.60
CA ASP A 322 27.73 11.30 20.31
C ASP A 322 28.42 10.56 19.16
N ALA A 323 29.73 10.32 19.25
CA ALA A 323 30.52 9.78 18.16
C ALA A 323 31.72 8.93 18.61
N LEU A 324 32.07 7.93 17.79
CA LEU A 324 33.34 7.22 17.87
C LEU A 324 34.33 7.83 16.87
N VAL A 325 35.55 8.12 17.31
CA VAL A 325 36.57 8.81 16.50
C VAL A 325 37.87 8.02 16.43
N LEU A 326 38.35 7.78 15.21
CA LEU A 326 39.64 7.15 14.92
C LEU A 326 40.59 8.17 14.31
N LEU A 327 41.77 8.34 14.92
CA LEU A 327 42.82 9.24 14.44
C LEU A 327 43.92 8.43 13.75
N GLN A 328 44.20 8.74 12.48
CA GLN A 328 45.27 8.11 11.70
C GLN A 328 46.14 9.19 11.03
N GLY A 329 47.27 9.53 11.66
CA GLY A 329 48.15 10.61 11.20
C GLY A 329 47.43 11.96 11.09
N HIS A 330 47.04 12.36 9.88
CA HIS A 330 46.32 13.61 9.62
C HIS A 330 44.81 13.43 9.30
N SER A 331 44.32 12.20 9.16
CA SER A 331 42.89 11.93 8.94
C SER A 331 42.15 11.70 10.25
N VAL A 332 40.91 12.18 10.29
CA VAL A 332 39.98 12.02 11.42
C VAL A 332 38.75 11.31 10.87
N HIS A 333 38.55 10.07 11.28
CA HIS A 333 37.35 9.28 10.93
C HIS A 333 36.36 9.40 12.09
N THR A 334 35.12 9.78 11.79
CA THR A 334 34.06 9.99 12.80
C THR A 334 32.84 9.18 12.43
N PHE A 335 32.36 8.38 13.36
CA PHE A 335 31.22 7.46 13.22
C PHE A 335 30.12 7.84 14.22
N ASP A 336 28.88 7.95 13.75
CA ASP A 336 27.72 8.18 14.60
C ASP A 336 27.41 6.90 15.39
N LEU A 337 27.35 7.00 16.72
CA LEU A 337 27.12 5.86 17.61
C LEU A 337 25.80 5.14 17.35
N LYS A 338 24.77 5.81 16.81
CA LYS A 338 23.50 5.17 16.45
C LYS A 338 23.68 4.06 15.42
N LEU A 339 24.70 4.19 14.57
CA LEU A 339 25.06 3.29 13.48
C LEU A 339 26.28 2.41 13.80
N VAL A 340 26.58 2.18 15.08
CA VAL A 340 27.69 1.32 15.52
C VAL A 340 27.14 0.08 16.24
N TRP A 341 27.56 -1.11 15.81
CA TRP A 341 27.27 -2.38 16.49
C TRP A 341 28.56 -2.99 17.03
N ALA A 342 28.55 -3.40 18.29
CA ALA A 342 29.68 -4.07 18.94
C ALA A 342 29.34 -5.55 19.11
N ASP A 343 30.02 -6.42 18.37
CA ASP A 343 29.88 -7.87 18.46
C ASP A 343 31.11 -8.48 19.16
N PRO A 344 30.94 -9.48 20.06
CA PRO A 344 32.08 -10.16 20.67
C PRO A 344 32.86 -10.97 19.60
N ALA A 345 34.19 -10.82 19.55
CA ALA A 345 35.02 -11.66 18.68
C ALA A 345 35.24 -13.05 19.28
N GLN A 346 35.69 -14.00 18.45
CA GLN A 346 36.07 -15.36 18.85
C GLN A 346 37.32 -15.39 19.75
N ASP A 347 38.18 -14.37 19.66
CA ASP A 347 39.41 -14.26 20.46
C ASP A 347 39.15 -13.60 21.82
N GLU A 348 39.94 -13.94 22.85
CA GLU A 348 39.78 -13.40 24.21
C GLU A 348 40.13 -11.89 24.31
N CYS A 349 40.96 -11.35 23.42
CA CYS A 349 41.48 -9.97 23.51
C CYS A 349 40.92 -8.99 22.45
N SER A 350 39.98 -9.41 21.60
CA SER A 350 39.43 -8.55 20.56
C SER A 350 37.90 -8.52 20.54
N PHE A 351 37.30 -7.49 19.95
CA PHE A 351 35.87 -7.42 19.64
C PHE A 351 35.66 -6.70 18.31
N HIS A 352 34.55 -6.99 17.63
CA HIS A 352 34.22 -6.44 16.33
C HIS A 352 33.30 -5.24 16.45
N LEU A 353 33.58 -4.19 15.68
CA LEU A 353 32.72 -3.04 15.49
C LEU A 353 32.27 -2.98 14.04
N LEU A 354 30.96 -3.08 13.83
CA LEU A 354 30.33 -2.96 12.52
C LEU A 354 29.79 -1.55 12.37
N THR A 355 30.10 -0.92 11.24
CA THR A 355 29.54 0.37 10.81
C THR A 355 28.91 0.22 9.41
N PRO A 356 28.21 1.23 8.88
CA PRO A 356 27.57 1.12 7.56
C PRO A 356 28.51 0.81 6.39
N GLU A 357 29.78 1.21 6.49
CA GLU A 357 30.75 1.11 5.40
C GLU A 357 32.00 0.31 5.74
N GLU A 358 32.37 0.25 7.02
CA GLU A 358 33.64 -0.31 7.48
C GLU A 358 33.42 -1.25 8.67
N ASP A 359 34.11 -2.39 8.64
CA ASP A 359 34.16 -3.33 9.75
C ASP A 359 35.54 -3.26 10.41
N PHE A 360 35.57 -3.14 11.72
CA PHE A 360 36.79 -3.02 12.51
C PHE A 360 36.89 -4.14 13.54
N SER A 361 38.10 -4.58 13.83
CA SER A 361 38.43 -5.34 15.03
C SER A 361 39.23 -4.43 15.97
N PHE A 362 38.75 -4.26 17.19
CA PHE A 362 39.49 -3.60 18.27
C PHE A 362 40.22 -4.66 19.08
N CYS A 363 41.54 -4.54 19.17
CA CYS A 363 42.40 -5.44 19.94
C CYS A 363 43.00 -4.69 21.12
N ALA A 364 42.67 -5.12 22.33
CA ALA A 364 43.26 -4.60 23.57
C ALA A 364 44.56 -5.36 23.90
N GLU A 365 45.46 -4.73 24.65
CA GLU A 365 46.67 -5.41 25.15
C GLU A 365 46.34 -6.49 26.19
N ASP A 366 45.23 -6.32 26.92
CA ASP A 366 44.79 -7.19 27.99
C ASP A 366 43.27 -7.48 27.94
N PRO A 367 42.81 -8.62 28.49
CA PRO A 367 41.38 -8.96 28.51
C PRO A 367 40.52 -7.97 29.28
N GLN A 368 41.05 -7.28 30.30
CA GLN A 368 40.27 -6.29 31.07
C GLN A 368 40.04 -5.03 30.24
N GLY A 369 41.06 -4.56 29.51
CA GLY A 369 40.96 -3.45 28.57
C GLY A 369 39.91 -3.69 27.49
N ARG A 370 39.83 -4.91 26.94
CA ARG A 370 38.75 -5.32 26.02
C ARG A 370 37.38 -5.16 26.66
N VAL A 371 37.16 -5.71 27.85
CA VAL A 371 35.87 -5.66 28.55
C VAL A 371 35.47 -4.22 28.83
N VAL A 372 36.41 -3.37 29.25
CA VAL A 372 36.17 -1.93 29.47
C VAL A 372 35.73 -1.25 28.19
N TRP A 373 36.45 -1.42 27.08
CA TRP A 373 36.11 -0.81 25.80
C TRP A 373 34.76 -1.29 25.26
N GLN A 374 34.54 -2.61 25.25
CA GLN A 374 33.28 -3.20 24.80
C GLN A 374 32.09 -2.67 25.62
N TRP A 375 32.23 -2.63 26.94
CA TRP A 375 31.19 -2.08 27.82
C TRP A 375 30.96 -0.59 27.56
N LYS A 376 32.03 0.22 27.51
CA LYS A 376 31.93 1.68 27.28
C LYS A 376 31.28 2.01 25.94
N VAL A 377 31.68 1.34 24.86
CA VAL A 377 31.08 1.54 23.53
C VAL A 377 29.61 1.12 23.54
N THR A 378 29.29 -0.04 24.11
CA THR A 378 27.90 -0.53 24.18
C THR A 378 27.00 0.44 24.96
N GLN A 379 27.49 0.97 26.08
CA GLN A 379 26.78 1.98 26.88
C GLN A 379 26.60 3.30 26.11
N ALA A 380 27.65 3.77 25.43
CA ALA A 380 27.58 5.00 24.62
C ALA A 380 26.58 4.86 23.46
N VAL A 381 26.54 3.69 22.81
CA VAL A 381 25.54 3.37 21.77
C VAL A 381 24.12 3.37 22.34
N CYS A 382 23.91 2.72 23.48
CA CYS A 382 22.60 2.74 24.15
C CYS A 382 22.18 4.18 24.48
N GLN A 383 23.09 5.02 24.98
CA GLN A 383 22.81 6.43 25.26
C GLN A 383 22.44 7.22 24.00
N ALA A 384 23.18 7.03 22.90
CA ALA A 384 22.91 7.71 21.64
C ALA A 384 21.54 7.34 21.04
N LEU A 385 21.07 6.10 21.26
CA LEU A 385 19.78 5.60 20.75
C LEU A 385 18.57 6.14 21.52
N HIS A 386 18.64 6.24 22.85
CA HIS A 386 17.54 6.74 23.68
C HIS A 386 17.44 8.28 23.71
N GLY A 387 18.50 8.97 23.25
CA GLY A 387 18.55 10.43 23.17
C GLY A 387 18.86 11.11 24.51
N LYS A 388 19.21 12.40 24.47
CA LYS A 388 19.68 13.19 25.63
C LYS A 388 18.65 13.39 26.77
N LYS A 389 17.43 12.86 26.65
CA LYS A 389 16.34 13.11 27.61
C LYS A 389 16.32 12.15 28.80
N ASP A 390 17.01 11.01 28.70
CA ASP A 390 17.05 10.00 29.76
C ASP A 390 18.46 9.93 30.37
N PHE A 391 18.92 11.05 30.92
CA PHE A 391 20.12 11.10 31.75
C PHE A 391 19.85 11.82 33.08
N PRO A 392 20.33 11.29 34.22
CA PRO A 392 21.00 9.99 34.40
C PRO A 392 20.03 8.82 34.28
N LEU A 393 20.58 7.59 34.20
CA LEU A 393 19.85 6.39 34.57
C LEU A 393 19.41 6.54 36.03
N LEU A 394 18.32 7.28 36.24
CA LEU A 394 17.62 7.36 37.51
C LEU A 394 16.94 6.00 37.71
N GLY A 395 17.60 5.09 38.43
CA GLY A 395 16.96 3.88 38.95
C GLY A 395 16.64 2.73 37.97
N ALA A 396 17.25 2.61 36.78
CA ALA A 396 17.12 1.37 36.00
C ALA A 396 18.26 0.39 36.33
N SER A 397 17.87 -0.84 36.71
CA SER A 397 18.70 -1.99 37.12
C SER A 397 20.08 -2.10 36.44
N PRO A 398 21.14 -2.57 37.15
CA PRO A 398 22.48 -2.79 36.61
C PRO A 398 22.58 -3.89 35.52
N GLU A 399 21.48 -4.36 34.95
CA GLU A 399 21.54 -5.28 33.82
C GLU A 399 21.92 -4.52 32.54
N PRO A 400 22.99 -4.96 31.84
CA PRO A 400 23.39 -4.35 30.59
C PRO A 400 22.26 -4.55 29.57
N ARG A 401 21.47 -3.51 29.31
CA ARG A 401 20.54 -3.50 28.18
C ARG A 401 21.35 -3.58 26.90
N GLU A 402 21.33 -4.74 26.26
CA GLU A 402 21.93 -4.92 24.94
C GLU A 402 21.21 -4.01 23.94
N PRO A 403 21.94 -3.28 23.09
CA PRO A 403 21.32 -2.42 22.10
C PRO A 403 20.60 -3.28 21.06
N PRO A 404 19.43 -2.85 20.56
CA PRO A 404 18.67 -3.63 19.58
C PRO A 404 19.51 -3.87 18.33
N THR A 405 19.43 -5.10 17.80
CA THR A 405 20.15 -5.51 16.58
C THR A 405 19.67 -4.73 15.36
N CYS A 406 18.36 -4.45 15.31
CA CYS A 406 17.72 -3.62 14.29
C CYS A 406 17.44 -2.20 14.82
N ARG A 407 17.76 -1.16 14.05
CA ARG A 407 17.67 0.25 14.48
C ARG A 407 17.22 1.14 13.35
N CYS A 408 16.52 2.24 13.63
CA CYS A 408 16.16 3.23 12.61
C CYS A 408 17.14 4.40 12.62
N ALA A 409 17.71 4.73 11.47
CA ALA A 409 18.63 5.84 11.32
C ALA A 409 18.73 6.29 9.85
N ALA A 410 19.23 7.52 9.65
CA ALA A 410 19.59 8.04 8.34
C ALA A 410 21.12 8.07 8.20
N TYR A 411 21.62 7.64 7.04
CA TYR A 411 23.05 7.67 6.73
C TYR A 411 23.29 7.98 5.26
N THR A 412 24.27 8.85 5.00
CA THR A 412 24.75 9.15 3.65
C THR A 412 26.08 8.46 3.44
N PHE A 413 26.11 7.55 2.48
CA PHE A 413 27.29 6.75 2.15
C PHE A 413 28.39 7.59 1.49
N ARG A 414 29.65 7.34 1.85
CA ARG A 414 30.84 8.07 1.44
C ARG A 414 31.73 7.23 0.51
N ALA A 415 31.80 5.92 0.74
CA ALA A 415 32.67 5.01 0.00
C ALA A 415 32.25 4.78 -1.47
N GLU A 416 33.24 4.43 -2.30
CA GLU A 416 33.05 4.04 -3.69
C GLU A 416 32.22 2.75 -3.80
N GLY A 417 31.23 2.72 -4.68
CA GLY A 417 30.35 1.57 -4.88
C GLY A 417 28.94 1.97 -5.31
N ARG A 418 28.00 1.00 -5.25
CA ARG A 418 26.58 1.17 -5.65
C ARG A 418 25.87 2.31 -4.90
N LEU A 419 26.27 2.54 -3.66
CA LEU A 419 25.61 3.48 -2.76
C LEU A 419 26.40 4.79 -2.59
N CYS A 420 27.45 5.05 -3.37
CA CYS A 420 28.26 6.26 -3.19
C CYS A 420 27.40 7.53 -3.23
N GLN A 421 27.49 8.35 -2.17
CA GLN A 421 26.69 9.56 -1.94
C GLN A 421 25.18 9.33 -1.83
N ALA A 422 24.72 8.08 -1.83
CA ALA A 422 23.32 7.77 -1.58
C ALA A 422 22.99 7.97 -0.10
N THR A 423 21.77 8.39 0.19
CA THR A 423 21.25 8.53 1.54
C THR A 423 20.19 7.47 1.76
N TYR A 424 20.41 6.61 2.76
CA TYR A 424 19.42 5.65 3.22
C TYR A 424 18.82 6.12 4.54
N GLU A 425 17.50 6.16 4.62
CA GLU A 425 16.73 6.45 5.82
C GLU A 425 15.77 5.30 6.07
N GLY A 426 15.92 4.63 7.21
CA GLY A 426 15.06 3.50 7.54
C GLY A 426 15.68 2.56 8.55
N GLN A 427 15.25 1.31 8.51
CA GLN A 427 15.75 0.26 9.39
C GLN A 427 17.14 -0.23 8.93
N TRP A 428 18.00 -0.52 9.90
CA TRP A 428 19.34 -1.05 9.74
C TRP A 428 19.49 -2.29 10.60
N CYS A 429 20.18 -3.31 10.11
CA CYS A 429 20.53 -4.49 10.89
C CYS A 429 22.02 -4.76 10.70
N ARG A 430 22.79 -4.73 11.80
CA ARG A 430 24.25 -5.00 11.81
C ARG A 430 25.01 -4.25 10.71
N GLY A 431 24.84 -2.92 10.63
CA GLY A 431 25.53 -2.08 9.65
C GLY A 431 24.93 -2.11 8.24
N LYS A 432 23.91 -2.93 7.95
CA LYS A 432 23.33 -3.00 6.59
C LYS A 432 21.90 -2.47 6.56
N PRO A 433 21.49 -1.77 5.48
CA PRO A 433 20.08 -1.45 5.24
C PRO A 433 19.21 -2.72 5.32
N HIS A 434 18.13 -2.67 6.09
CA HIS A 434 17.27 -3.81 6.36
C HIS A 434 15.83 -3.36 6.63
N GLY A 435 14.84 -4.22 6.40
CA GLY A 435 13.44 -3.89 6.62
C GLY A 435 13.01 -2.67 5.82
N LYS A 436 12.07 -1.88 6.34
CA LYS A 436 11.49 -0.74 5.61
C LYS A 436 12.44 0.46 5.57
N GLY A 437 12.62 1.04 4.39
CA GLY A 437 13.43 2.24 4.23
C GLY A 437 13.23 2.98 2.91
N ILE A 438 13.92 4.11 2.82
CA ILE A 438 13.99 5.00 1.67
C ILE A 438 15.46 5.16 1.30
N LEU A 439 15.81 4.86 0.05
CA LEU A 439 17.15 5.03 -0.50
C LEU A 439 17.10 6.08 -1.62
N LYS A 440 17.86 7.17 -1.45
CA LYS A 440 17.97 8.27 -2.41
C LYS A 440 19.38 8.35 -2.95
N TRP A 441 19.56 8.33 -4.25
CA TRP A 441 20.86 8.41 -4.92
C TRP A 441 21.16 9.85 -5.36
N PRO A 442 22.44 10.20 -5.56
CA PRO A 442 22.84 11.54 -6.02
C PRO A 442 22.37 11.88 -7.44
N ASP A 443 22.03 10.87 -8.25
CA ASP A 443 21.44 11.02 -9.59
C ASP A 443 19.94 11.37 -9.54
N GLY A 444 19.36 11.51 -8.34
CA GLY A 444 17.94 11.79 -8.11
C GLY A 444 17.05 10.55 -8.14
N LYS A 445 17.61 9.36 -8.38
CA LYS A 445 16.87 8.11 -8.25
C LYS A 445 16.44 7.92 -6.79
N GLU A 446 15.24 7.40 -6.60
CA GLU A 446 14.71 7.09 -5.26
C GLU A 446 14.11 5.69 -5.24
N HIS A 447 14.24 4.99 -4.12
CA HIS A 447 13.62 3.70 -3.89
C HIS A 447 13.00 3.66 -2.49
N VAL A 448 11.74 3.28 -2.41
CA VAL A 448 10.99 3.11 -1.16
C VAL A 448 10.48 1.68 -1.10
N GLY A 449 10.86 0.94 -0.06
CA GLY A 449 10.48 -0.48 0.03
C GLY A 449 11.18 -1.20 1.18
N ASP A 450 11.12 -2.53 1.11
CA ASP A 450 11.83 -3.40 2.03
C ASP A 450 13.27 -3.66 1.55
N PHE A 451 14.17 -3.85 2.50
CA PHE A 451 15.59 -4.12 2.27
C PHE A 451 16.00 -5.38 3.03
N CYS A 452 16.88 -6.18 2.44
CA CYS A 452 17.50 -7.31 3.11
C CYS A 452 19.00 -7.31 2.82
N LEU A 453 19.82 -7.33 3.87
CA LEU A 453 21.29 -7.35 3.79
C LEU A 453 21.88 -6.24 2.89
N GLY A 454 21.27 -5.05 2.87
CA GLY A 454 21.72 -3.90 2.08
C GLY A 454 21.24 -3.86 0.62
N LEU A 455 20.38 -4.80 0.23
CA LEU A 455 19.78 -4.88 -1.10
C LEU A 455 18.27 -4.73 -1.03
N GLU A 456 17.68 -4.16 -2.08
CA GLU A 456 16.24 -4.04 -2.27
C GLU A 456 15.61 -5.45 -2.28
N HIS A 457 14.55 -5.63 -1.50
CA HIS A 457 13.87 -6.91 -1.31
C HIS A 457 12.36 -6.70 -1.15
N GLY A 458 11.55 -7.73 -1.37
CA GLY A 458 10.10 -7.64 -1.19
C GLY A 458 9.45 -6.64 -2.16
N PHE A 459 8.33 -6.03 -1.78
CA PHE A 459 7.67 -5.03 -2.63
C PHE A 459 8.30 -3.65 -2.43
N GLY A 460 8.53 -2.93 -3.53
CA GLY A 460 9.11 -1.60 -3.47
C GLY A 460 8.84 -0.77 -4.72
N ILE A 461 8.86 0.54 -4.54
CA ILE A 461 8.69 1.54 -5.60
C ILE A 461 10.04 2.18 -5.90
N ARG A 462 10.45 2.17 -7.16
CA ARG A 462 11.66 2.86 -7.64
C ARG A 462 11.27 3.98 -8.60
N LEU A 463 11.72 5.19 -8.31
CA LEU A 463 11.60 6.36 -9.16
C LEU A 463 12.95 6.63 -9.81
N VAL A 464 12.98 6.75 -11.13
CA VAL A 464 14.20 7.08 -11.89
C VAL A 464 13.94 8.38 -12.65
N PRO A 465 14.59 9.50 -12.30
CA PRO A 465 14.46 10.75 -13.05
C PRO A 465 15.13 10.63 -14.40
N GLN A 466 14.60 11.34 -15.40
CA GLN A 466 15.22 11.47 -16.73
C GLN A 466 15.65 12.93 -17.00
N ALA A 467 16.16 13.22 -18.21
CA ALA A 467 16.81 14.48 -18.56
C ALA A 467 15.95 15.76 -18.36
N SER A 468 14.62 15.63 -18.23
CA SER A 468 13.71 16.71 -17.83
C SER A 468 13.29 16.51 -16.37
N GLU A 469 13.48 17.53 -15.51
CA GLU A 469 13.24 17.48 -14.06
C GLU A 469 11.78 17.10 -13.65
N ASP A 470 10.83 17.22 -14.58
CA ASP A 470 9.40 16.96 -14.34
C ASP A 470 8.92 15.55 -14.73
N LYS A 471 9.78 14.68 -15.28
CA LYS A 471 9.39 13.32 -15.73
C LYS A 471 10.22 12.22 -15.07
N TYR A 472 9.54 11.17 -14.62
CA TYR A 472 10.11 10.03 -13.90
C TYR A 472 9.60 8.72 -14.48
N ASP A 473 10.47 7.73 -14.59
CA ASP A 473 10.03 6.35 -14.69
C ASP A 473 9.68 5.83 -13.30
N CYS A 474 8.52 5.19 -13.17
CA CYS A 474 8.02 4.65 -11.90
C CYS A 474 7.87 3.14 -11.99
N TYR A 475 8.66 2.41 -11.20
CA TYR A 475 8.67 0.95 -11.14
C TYR A 475 8.06 0.49 -9.82
N LYS A 476 6.86 -0.07 -9.84
CA LYS A 476 6.13 -0.63 -8.69
C LYS A 476 6.19 -2.15 -8.79
N CYS A 477 7.16 -2.80 -8.13
CA CYS A 477 7.50 -4.19 -8.42
C CYS A 477 7.95 -4.96 -7.17
N HIS A 478 8.05 -6.28 -7.30
CA HIS A 478 8.80 -7.10 -6.34
C HIS A 478 10.30 -7.08 -6.66
N TRP A 479 11.11 -7.13 -5.61
CA TRP A 479 12.55 -7.04 -5.63
C TRP A 479 13.15 -8.26 -4.93
N ARG A 480 14.23 -8.78 -5.50
CA ARG A 480 15.03 -9.81 -4.88
C ARG A 480 16.49 -9.50 -5.15
N GLU A 481 17.25 -9.31 -4.07
CA GLU A 481 18.69 -9.05 -4.12
C GLU A 481 19.03 -7.86 -5.05
N GLY A 482 18.23 -6.79 -5.00
CA GLY A 482 18.45 -5.58 -5.80
C GLY A 482 17.95 -5.65 -7.24
N SER A 483 17.41 -6.79 -7.68
CA SER A 483 16.88 -6.97 -9.04
C SER A 483 15.36 -7.05 -9.06
N LEU A 484 14.72 -6.51 -10.11
CA LEU A 484 13.28 -6.66 -10.34
C LEU A 484 12.97 -8.14 -10.58
N CYS A 485 11.94 -8.64 -9.90
CA CYS A 485 11.46 -10.01 -10.04
C CYS A 485 9.94 -10.07 -9.86
N GLY A 486 9.32 -11.15 -10.33
CA GLY A 486 7.88 -11.36 -10.16
C GLY A 486 7.05 -10.30 -10.86
N TYR A 487 5.78 -10.16 -10.48
CA TYR A 487 4.90 -9.18 -11.11
C TYR A 487 5.23 -7.74 -10.68
N GLY A 488 5.11 -6.81 -11.64
CA GLY A 488 5.24 -5.38 -11.39
C GLY A 488 4.56 -4.51 -12.46
N ILE A 489 4.36 -3.24 -12.10
CA ILE A 489 3.83 -2.19 -12.97
C ILE A 489 4.92 -1.15 -13.18
N CYS A 490 5.25 -0.85 -14.44
CA CYS A 490 6.22 0.16 -14.82
C CYS A 490 5.54 1.22 -15.68
N GLU A 491 5.54 2.45 -15.18
CA GLU A 491 5.08 3.63 -15.91
C GLU A 491 6.32 4.35 -16.44
N TYR A 492 6.51 4.35 -17.76
CA TYR A 492 7.65 4.96 -18.42
C TYR A 492 7.36 6.42 -18.77
N ASN A 493 8.42 7.23 -18.86
CA ASN A 493 8.34 8.62 -19.34
C ASN A 493 7.84 8.77 -20.78
N THR A 494 7.93 7.70 -21.58
CA THR A 494 7.39 7.58 -22.95
C THR A 494 5.86 7.50 -22.94
N GLU A 495 5.24 7.61 -21.76
CA GLU A 495 3.80 7.45 -21.52
C GLU A 495 3.33 6.01 -21.83
N GLU A 496 4.27 5.08 -21.89
CA GLU A 496 4.00 3.65 -21.96
C GLU A 496 3.86 3.06 -20.56
N VAL A 497 2.94 2.12 -20.40
CA VAL A 497 2.72 1.41 -19.15
C VAL A 497 2.86 -0.08 -19.40
N TYR A 498 3.80 -0.72 -18.71
CA TYR A 498 3.95 -2.16 -18.68
C TYR A 498 3.37 -2.75 -17.40
N LYS A 499 2.54 -3.78 -17.53
CA LYS A 499 1.94 -4.55 -16.43
C LYS A 499 2.23 -6.02 -16.69
N GLY A 500 3.15 -6.63 -15.94
CA GLY A 500 3.55 -8.01 -16.19
C GLY A 500 4.68 -8.50 -15.30
N TYR A 501 5.20 -9.69 -15.60
CA TYR A 501 6.28 -10.28 -14.83
C TYR A 501 7.67 -9.76 -15.25
N PHE A 502 8.59 -9.84 -14.30
CA PHE A 502 10.00 -9.53 -14.42
C PHE A 502 10.83 -10.70 -13.92
N GLN A 503 11.98 -10.90 -14.56
CA GLN A 503 13.02 -11.82 -14.13
C GLN A 503 14.37 -11.15 -14.38
N GLU A 504 15.21 -11.10 -13.34
CA GLU A 504 16.56 -10.50 -13.40
C GLU A 504 16.56 -9.07 -13.99
N GLY A 505 15.58 -8.24 -13.62
CA GLY A 505 15.51 -6.87 -14.13
C GLY A 505 14.82 -6.71 -15.49
N LEU A 506 14.49 -7.79 -16.19
CA LEU A 506 13.94 -7.76 -17.55
C LEU A 506 12.49 -8.24 -17.59
N ARG A 507 11.69 -7.70 -18.53
CA ARG A 507 10.32 -8.20 -18.80
C ARG A 507 10.37 -9.68 -19.15
N HIS A 508 9.55 -10.48 -18.50
CA HIS A 508 9.50 -11.93 -18.67
C HIS A 508 8.07 -12.45 -18.46
N GLY A 509 7.75 -13.64 -18.97
CA GLY A 509 6.45 -14.27 -18.78
C GLY A 509 5.32 -13.48 -19.42
N PHE A 510 4.11 -13.54 -18.85
CA PHE A 510 2.97 -12.78 -19.37
C PHE A 510 3.08 -11.28 -19.02
N GLY A 511 2.70 -10.42 -19.96
CA GLY A 511 2.65 -8.98 -19.71
C GLY A 511 1.90 -8.19 -20.77
N VAL A 512 1.37 -7.06 -20.34
CA VAL A 512 0.67 -6.07 -21.16
C VAL A 512 1.53 -4.82 -21.26
N LEU A 513 1.79 -4.35 -22.47
CA LEU A 513 2.43 -3.06 -22.74
C LEU A 513 1.44 -2.18 -23.50
N GLU A 514 1.16 -1.00 -22.97
CA GLU A 514 0.17 -0.07 -23.53
C GLU A 514 0.77 1.33 -23.60
N SER A 515 0.73 1.95 -24.78
CA SER A 515 1.06 3.37 -24.93
C SER A 515 -0.12 4.26 -24.55
N ALA A 516 0.12 5.49 -24.12
CA ALA A 516 -0.94 6.44 -23.81
C ALA A 516 -1.90 6.68 -25.00
N PRO A 517 -3.21 6.88 -24.74
CA PRO A 517 -4.20 7.14 -25.79
C PRO A 517 -3.93 8.39 -26.63
N GLN A 518 -3.17 9.34 -26.09
CA GLN A 518 -2.81 10.60 -26.75
C GLN A 518 -1.47 10.52 -27.50
N SER A 519 -0.81 9.35 -27.50
CA SER A 519 0.44 9.14 -28.22
C SER A 519 0.21 9.20 -29.73
N PRO A 520 1.23 9.58 -30.53
CA PRO A 520 1.10 9.66 -31.99
C PRO A 520 0.92 8.30 -32.66
N GLN A 521 1.25 7.18 -31.98
CA GLN A 521 1.05 5.81 -32.47
C GLN A 521 0.57 4.94 -31.30
N PRO A 522 -0.74 5.00 -30.95
CA PRO A 522 -1.27 4.24 -29.85
C PRO A 522 -1.32 2.74 -30.21
N TYR A 523 -0.57 1.94 -29.46
CA TYR A 523 -0.56 0.49 -29.59
C TYR A 523 -0.71 -0.19 -28.22
N LYS A 524 -1.24 -1.41 -28.25
CA LYS A 524 -1.37 -2.28 -27.09
C LYS A 524 -0.92 -3.69 -27.42
N TYR A 525 0.06 -4.18 -26.69
CA TYR A 525 0.52 -5.56 -26.80
C TYR A 525 0.14 -6.34 -25.54
N THR A 526 -0.50 -7.49 -25.71
CA THR A 526 -0.84 -8.43 -24.64
C THR A 526 -0.29 -9.80 -25.00
N GLY A 527 0.70 -10.30 -24.28
CA GLY A 527 1.36 -11.54 -24.67
C GLY A 527 2.51 -11.95 -23.79
N HIS A 528 3.27 -12.93 -24.27
CA HIS A 528 4.44 -13.44 -23.58
C HIS A 528 5.71 -12.62 -23.89
N TRP A 529 6.61 -12.58 -22.91
CA TRP A 529 7.86 -11.83 -22.89
C TRP A 529 9.00 -12.76 -22.46
N ALA A 530 10.16 -12.61 -23.10
CA ALA A 530 11.36 -13.32 -22.72
C ALA A 530 12.56 -12.38 -22.83
N LYS A 531 13.30 -12.20 -21.74
CA LYS A 531 14.53 -11.38 -21.68
C LYS A 531 14.32 -9.97 -22.23
N GLY A 532 13.19 -9.34 -21.90
CA GLY A 532 12.87 -7.99 -22.31
C GLY A 532 12.19 -7.85 -23.67
N GLN A 533 12.04 -8.94 -24.44
CA GLN A 533 11.52 -8.95 -25.82
C GLN A 533 10.20 -9.73 -25.93
N ARG A 534 9.33 -9.34 -26.86
CA ARG A 534 8.09 -10.09 -27.19
C ARG A 534 8.44 -11.47 -27.74
N SER A 535 7.75 -12.49 -27.26
CA SER A 535 8.00 -13.89 -27.62
C SER A 535 6.76 -14.76 -27.38
N GLY A 536 6.64 -15.88 -28.09
CA GLY A 536 5.52 -16.81 -27.90
C GLY A 536 4.19 -16.26 -28.42
N TYR A 537 3.07 -16.77 -27.93
CA TYR A 537 1.75 -16.29 -28.34
C TYR A 537 1.47 -14.89 -27.77
N GLY A 538 0.95 -13.98 -28.60
CA GLY A 538 0.61 -12.62 -28.20
C GLY A 538 -0.26 -11.89 -29.21
N VAL A 539 -0.95 -10.86 -28.72
CA VAL A 539 -1.86 -10.02 -29.49
C VAL A 539 -1.35 -8.58 -29.48
N GLU A 540 -1.26 -7.97 -30.66
CA GLU A 540 -0.94 -6.55 -30.85
C GLU A 540 -2.13 -5.84 -31.49
N GLU A 541 -2.59 -4.77 -30.87
CA GLU A 541 -3.61 -3.87 -31.39
C GLU A 541 -2.94 -2.53 -31.74
N ASP A 542 -2.96 -2.19 -33.02
CA ASP A 542 -2.50 -0.91 -33.56
C ASP A 542 -3.74 -0.05 -33.81
N SER A 543 -3.96 0.93 -32.93
CA SER A 543 -5.14 1.80 -32.98
C SER A 543 -5.04 2.87 -34.07
N ASP A 544 -3.84 3.18 -34.57
CA ASP A 544 -3.64 4.15 -35.65
C ASP A 544 -4.01 3.54 -37.01
N ARG A 545 -3.57 2.31 -37.26
CA ARG A 545 -3.92 1.57 -38.48
C ARG A 545 -5.29 0.91 -38.43
N GLY A 546 -5.85 0.76 -37.23
CA GLY A 546 -7.04 -0.04 -37.02
C GLY A 546 -6.79 -1.52 -37.30
N GLU A 547 -5.60 -2.03 -36.95
CA GLU A 547 -5.17 -3.40 -37.23
C GLU A 547 -4.94 -4.18 -35.94
N ARG A 548 -5.33 -5.45 -35.94
CA ARG A 548 -5.06 -6.40 -34.87
C ARG A 548 -4.29 -7.58 -35.40
N TYR A 549 -3.18 -7.91 -34.76
CA TYR A 549 -2.40 -9.12 -35.01
C TYR A 549 -2.55 -10.10 -33.84
N ILE A 550 -2.92 -11.34 -34.14
CA ILE A 550 -3.05 -12.46 -33.20
C ILE A 550 -2.11 -13.56 -33.68
N GLY A 551 -1.02 -13.86 -32.96
CA GLY A 551 -0.09 -14.87 -33.45
C GLY A 551 1.16 -15.06 -32.61
N MET A 552 2.17 -15.68 -33.23
CA MET A 552 3.43 -15.97 -32.56
C MET A 552 4.45 -14.84 -32.73
N TRP A 553 5.26 -14.64 -31.69
CA TRP A 553 6.27 -13.61 -31.60
C TRP A 553 7.63 -14.25 -31.33
N GLN A 554 8.68 -13.64 -31.87
CA GLN A 554 10.06 -14.00 -31.59
C GLN A 554 10.94 -12.76 -31.71
N ALA A 555 11.64 -12.41 -30.62
CA ALA A 555 12.59 -11.30 -30.58
C ALA A 555 11.99 -9.98 -31.11
N ASP A 556 10.83 -9.60 -30.56
CA ASP A 556 10.08 -8.39 -30.94
C ASP A 556 9.51 -8.37 -32.36
N GLN A 557 9.52 -9.50 -33.08
CA GLN A 557 8.99 -9.59 -34.45
C GLN A 557 7.90 -10.65 -34.55
N ARG A 558 6.93 -10.43 -35.43
CA ARG A 558 5.90 -11.42 -35.80
C ARG A 558 6.58 -12.60 -36.47
N HIS A 559 6.25 -13.79 -36.02
CA HIS A 559 6.86 -15.04 -36.46
C HIS A 559 5.81 -16.15 -36.52
N GLY A 560 6.03 -17.21 -37.29
CA GLY A 560 5.16 -18.39 -37.30
C GLY A 560 3.72 -18.08 -37.74
N PRO A 561 2.73 -18.92 -37.37
CA PRO A 561 1.35 -18.67 -37.72
C PRO A 561 0.84 -17.36 -37.10
N GLY A 562 0.03 -16.62 -37.84
CA GLY A 562 -0.60 -15.37 -37.41
C GLY A 562 -1.92 -15.11 -38.12
N ILE A 563 -2.83 -14.43 -37.43
CA ILE A 563 -4.05 -13.83 -37.98
C ILE A 563 -3.91 -12.32 -37.87
N MET A 564 -4.25 -11.61 -38.93
CA MET A 564 -4.39 -10.16 -38.94
C MET A 564 -5.83 -9.80 -39.26
N VAL A 565 -6.44 -8.92 -38.46
CA VAL A 565 -7.79 -8.42 -38.67
C VAL A 565 -7.72 -6.90 -38.75
N THR A 566 -8.33 -6.34 -39.79
CA THR A 566 -8.43 -4.88 -39.98
C THR A 566 -9.79 -4.38 -39.48
N GLN A 567 -9.89 -3.08 -39.17
CA GLN A 567 -11.14 -2.41 -38.80
C GLN A 567 -12.19 -2.49 -39.92
N ALA A 568 -11.74 -2.59 -41.17
CA ALA A 568 -12.62 -2.76 -42.33
C ALA A 568 -13.21 -4.17 -42.45
N GLY A 569 -12.77 -5.12 -41.62
CA GLY A 569 -13.27 -6.50 -41.60
C GLY A 569 -12.48 -7.47 -42.49
N VAL A 570 -11.42 -7.00 -43.16
CA VAL A 570 -10.49 -7.88 -43.89
C VAL A 570 -9.69 -8.70 -42.90
N CYS A 571 -9.65 -10.01 -43.10
CA CYS A 571 -8.92 -10.96 -42.26
C CYS A 571 -7.91 -11.74 -43.08
N TYR A 572 -6.67 -11.82 -42.60
CA TYR A 572 -5.61 -12.64 -43.19
C TYR A 572 -5.14 -13.68 -42.18
N GLN A 573 -5.04 -14.95 -42.60
CA GLN A 573 -4.40 -16.02 -41.85
C GLN A 573 -3.22 -16.58 -42.66
N GLY A 574 -2.04 -16.62 -42.07
CA GLY A 574 -0.84 -17.14 -42.74
C GLY A 574 0.38 -17.19 -41.85
N ASN A 575 1.56 -17.40 -42.45
CA ASN A 575 2.82 -17.50 -41.72
C ASN A 575 3.65 -16.22 -41.83
N PHE A 576 4.22 -15.78 -40.73
CA PHE A 576 5.02 -14.57 -40.60
C PHE A 576 6.50 -14.92 -40.35
N GLN A 577 7.39 -14.12 -40.93
CA GLN A 577 8.82 -14.20 -40.65
C GLN A 577 9.40 -12.79 -40.65
N ALA A 578 9.85 -12.32 -39.48
CA ALA A 578 10.40 -10.98 -39.30
C ALA A 578 9.44 -9.89 -39.79
N ASP A 579 8.21 -9.91 -39.24
CA ASP A 579 7.10 -8.98 -39.56
C ASP A 579 6.53 -9.09 -40.98
N LYS A 580 7.07 -9.96 -41.83
CA LYS A 580 6.65 -10.13 -43.21
C LYS A 580 5.82 -11.40 -43.39
N MET A 581 4.72 -11.28 -44.15
CA MET A 581 3.91 -12.42 -44.55
C MET A 581 4.68 -13.28 -45.56
N THR A 582 4.61 -14.60 -45.40
CA THR A 582 5.35 -15.57 -46.21
C THR A 582 4.55 -16.84 -46.45
N GLY A 583 4.65 -17.38 -47.66
CA GLY A 583 4.07 -18.69 -48.00
C GLY A 583 2.59 -18.63 -48.36
N SER A 584 1.91 -19.76 -48.15
CA SER A 584 0.47 -19.90 -48.37
C SER A 584 -0.33 -19.29 -47.22
N GLY A 585 -1.41 -18.60 -47.54
CA GLY A 585 -2.33 -18.03 -46.58
C GLY A 585 -3.76 -17.99 -47.10
N ILE A 586 -4.65 -17.53 -46.23
CA ILE A 586 -6.07 -17.34 -46.46
C ILE A 586 -6.36 -15.85 -46.25
N LEU A 587 -7.04 -15.22 -47.20
CA LEU A 587 -7.50 -13.84 -47.10
C LEU A 587 -9.02 -13.81 -47.28
N LEU A 588 -9.72 -13.28 -46.28
CA LEU A 588 -11.15 -12.97 -46.33
C LEU A 588 -11.29 -11.46 -46.53
N SER A 589 -11.96 -11.10 -47.63
CA SER A 589 -12.23 -9.70 -47.99
C SER A 589 -13.50 -9.20 -47.30
N GLU A 590 -13.73 -7.88 -47.32
CA GLU A 590 -14.91 -7.24 -46.70
C GLU A 590 -16.25 -7.78 -47.23
N ASP A 591 -16.26 -8.28 -48.47
CA ASP A 591 -17.43 -8.82 -49.15
C ASP A 591 -17.68 -10.31 -48.87
N ASP A 592 -16.93 -10.94 -47.95
CA ASP A 592 -16.89 -12.39 -47.68
C ASP A 592 -16.27 -13.23 -48.82
N SER A 593 -15.53 -12.61 -49.75
CA SER A 593 -14.75 -13.35 -50.74
C SER A 593 -13.51 -13.97 -50.09
N LEU A 594 -13.33 -15.28 -50.30
CA LEU A 594 -12.25 -16.09 -49.74
C LEU A 594 -11.16 -16.32 -50.80
N TYR A 595 -9.94 -15.84 -50.56
CA TYR A 595 -8.76 -16.19 -51.35
C TYR A 595 -7.87 -17.17 -50.59
N GLU A 596 -7.51 -18.28 -51.22
CA GLU A 596 -6.53 -19.25 -50.75
C GLU A 596 -5.36 -19.29 -51.74
N GLY A 597 -4.15 -18.92 -51.32
CA GLY A 597 -3.01 -18.84 -52.24
C GLY A 597 -1.73 -18.36 -51.59
N SER A 598 -0.71 -18.05 -52.40
CA SER A 598 0.59 -17.60 -51.90
C SER A 598 0.72 -16.09 -51.90
N PHE A 599 1.36 -15.56 -50.86
CA PHE A 599 1.57 -14.12 -50.67
C PHE A 599 3.06 -13.78 -50.70
N THR A 600 3.40 -12.65 -51.30
CA THR A 600 4.72 -12.06 -51.17
C THR A 600 4.85 -11.28 -49.87
N ARG A 601 6.07 -10.83 -49.59
CA ARG A 601 6.42 -9.97 -48.45
C ARG A 601 5.69 -8.61 -48.47
N ASP A 602 5.13 -8.20 -49.60
CA ASP A 602 4.52 -6.88 -49.82
C ASP A 602 2.98 -6.96 -49.97
N LEU A 603 2.33 -7.99 -49.41
CA LEU A 603 0.87 -8.24 -49.52
C LEU A 603 0.37 -8.50 -50.94
N THR A 604 1.25 -8.86 -51.88
CA THR A 604 0.83 -9.14 -53.25
C THR A 604 0.53 -10.62 -53.46
N LEU A 605 -0.62 -10.88 -54.10
CA LEU A 605 -1.04 -12.23 -54.47
C LEU A 605 -0.12 -12.74 -55.58
N VAL A 606 0.51 -13.90 -55.37
CA VAL A 606 1.42 -14.52 -56.33
C VAL A 606 1.21 -16.02 -56.47
N GLY A 607 1.44 -16.52 -57.67
CA GLY A 607 1.41 -17.96 -57.94
C GLY A 607 -0.01 -18.51 -58.02
N LYS A 608 -0.19 -19.80 -57.74
CA LYS A 608 -1.48 -20.46 -57.82
C LYS A 608 -2.35 -20.09 -56.63
N GLY A 609 -3.61 -19.76 -56.89
CA GLY A 609 -4.60 -19.50 -55.86
C GLY A 609 -6.02 -19.84 -56.30
N LYS A 610 -6.94 -19.76 -55.35
CA LYS A 610 -8.37 -20.00 -55.51
C LYS A 610 -9.14 -18.88 -54.82
N VAL A 611 -10.01 -18.19 -55.55
CA VAL A 611 -11.00 -17.26 -54.99
C VAL A 611 -12.35 -17.95 -54.96
N THR A 612 -13.01 -17.96 -53.80
CA THR A 612 -14.40 -18.39 -53.64
C THR A 612 -15.24 -17.17 -53.29
N PHE A 613 -16.18 -16.83 -54.16
CA PHE A 613 -17.06 -15.68 -53.99
C PHE A 613 -18.25 -16.05 -53.10
N PRO A 614 -18.94 -15.06 -52.49
CA PRO A 614 -20.10 -15.29 -51.61
C PRO A 614 -21.29 -15.97 -52.30
N ASN A 615 -21.36 -15.90 -53.63
CA ASN A 615 -22.38 -16.56 -54.44
C ASN A 615 -22.03 -18.03 -54.74
N GLY A 616 -20.92 -18.54 -54.21
CA GLY A 616 -20.45 -19.91 -54.40
C GLY A 616 -19.61 -20.13 -55.66
N PHE A 617 -19.41 -19.13 -56.50
CA PHE A 617 -18.53 -19.26 -57.67
C PHE A 617 -17.07 -19.35 -57.26
N THR A 618 -16.29 -20.15 -57.99
CA THR A 618 -14.86 -20.33 -57.70
C THR A 618 -14.01 -19.94 -58.92
N LEU A 619 -12.95 -19.17 -58.67
CA LEU A 619 -11.95 -18.78 -59.65
C LEU A 619 -10.61 -19.39 -59.24
N GLU A 620 -10.17 -20.41 -59.97
CA GLU A 620 -8.88 -21.07 -59.75
C GLU A 620 -7.89 -20.65 -60.83
N GLY A 621 -6.72 -20.15 -60.46
CA GLY A 621 -5.78 -19.60 -61.42
C GLY A 621 -4.43 -19.19 -60.86
N SER A 622 -3.61 -18.62 -61.74
CA SER A 622 -2.36 -17.95 -61.35
C SER A 622 -2.62 -16.45 -61.18
N PHE A 623 -2.21 -15.93 -60.03
CA PHE A 623 -2.32 -14.52 -59.63
C PHE A 623 -0.93 -13.89 -59.67
N SER A 624 -0.84 -12.66 -60.16
CA SER A 624 0.37 -11.85 -60.11
C SER A 624 -0.02 -10.38 -60.04
N SER A 625 0.62 -9.59 -59.17
CA SER A 625 0.44 -8.13 -59.17
C SER A 625 1.55 -7.44 -59.96
N GLY A 626 1.17 -6.45 -60.76
CA GLY A 626 2.11 -5.55 -61.45
C GLY A 626 2.04 -4.14 -60.87
N PRO A 627 3.17 -3.42 -60.72
CA PRO A 627 3.24 -2.13 -60.03
C PRO A 627 2.41 -1.00 -60.68
N GLU A 628 1.94 -1.14 -61.93
CA GLU A 628 1.21 -0.07 -62.65
C GLU A 628 -0.15 -0.49 -63.25
N ARG A 629 -0.60 -1.75 -63.12
CA ARG A 629 -1.82 -2.25 -63.80
C ARG A 629 -2.77 -3.12 -62.97
N GLY A 630 -2.59 -3.20 -61.66
CA GLY A 630 -3.46 -3.98 -60.78
C GLY A 630 -3.19 -5.49 -60.85
N LEU A 631 -4.18 -6.29 -60.45
CA LEU A 631 -4.08 -7.73 -60.30
C LEU A 631 -4.28 -8.45 -61.66
N TYR A 632 -3.26 -9.14 -62.15
CA TYR A 632 -3.38 -10.02 -63.33
C TYR A 632 -3.76 -11.43 -62.87
N THR A 633 -4.86 -11.95 -63.41
CA THR A 633 -5.36 -13.30 -63.11
C THR A 633 -5.52 -14.09 -64.40
N GLN A 634 -4.94 -15.28 -64.44
CA GLN A 634 -5.15 -16.25 -65.51
C GLN A 634 -5.67 -17.54 -64.87
N GLY A 635 -6.96 -17.82 -65.05
CA GLY A 635 -7.64 -18.91 -64.35
C GLY A 635 -8.95 -19.33 -65.01
N VAL A 636 -9.51 -20.42 -64.50
CA VAL A 636 -10.81 -20.94 -64.89
C VAL A 636 -11.83 -20.49 -63.84
N LEU A 637 -12.88 -19.79 -64.29
CA LEU A 637 -14.04 -19.48 -63.46
C LEU A 637 -15.04 -20.62 -63.58
N ASP A 638 -15.22 -21.39 -62.50
CA ASP A 638 -16.25 -22.42 -62.43
C ASP A 638 -17.56 -21.80 -61.92
N THR A 639 -18.52 -21.72 -62.84
CA THR A 639 -19.92 -21.31 -62.56
C THR A 639 -20.87 -22.51 -62.56
N ALA A 640 -20.36 -23.73 -62.78
CA ALA A 640 -21.14 -24.96 -62.96
C ALA A 640 -21.20 -25.83 -61.69
N ALA A 641 -20.30 -25.61 -60.72
CA ALA A 641 -20.45 -26.17 -59.38
C ALA A 641 -21.84 -25.80 -58.82
N LEU A 642 -22.59 -26.79 -58.31
CA LEU A 642 -23.72 -26.53 -57.40
C LEU A 642 -23.22 -25.50 -56.39
N PRO A 643 -23.86 -24.31 -56.26
CA PRO A 643 -23.34 -23.32 -55.35
C PRO A 643 -23.22 -24.00 -53.98
N PRO A 644 -22.01 -24.09 -53.38
CA PRO A 644 -21.93 -24.41 -51.97
C PRO A 644 -22.85 -23.42 -51.26
N ASP A 645 -23.52 -23.86 -50.19
CA ASP A 645 -24.39 -22.98 -49.42
C ASP A 645 -23.68 -21.63 -49.24
N PRO A 646 -24.27 -20.49 -49.67
CA PRO A 646 -23.66 -19.17 -49.53
C PRO A 646 -23.26 -18.83 -48.08
N SER A 647 -23.73 -19.64 -47.11
CA SER A 647 -23.24 -19.62 -45.73
C SER A 647 -21.80 -20.15 -45.54
N SER A 648 -21.22 -20.89 -46.48
CA SER A 648 -19.94 -21.60 -46.34
C SER A 648 -18.71 -20.70 -46.23
N THR A 649 -18.62 -19.61 -47.00
CA THR A 649 -17.53 -18.62 -46.85
C THR A 649 -17.78 -17.71 -45.64
N ARG A 650 -19.05 -17.37 -45.37
CA ARG A 650 -19.47 -16.51 -44.24
C ARG A 650 -19.24 -17.14 -42.88
N LYS A 651 -19.48 -18.45 -42.77
CA LYS A 651 -19.29 -19.25 -41.57
C LYS A 651 -17.87 -19.79 -41.45
N ARG A 652 -16.96 -19.45 -42.38
CA ARG A 652 -15.55 -19.88 -42.32
C ARG A 652 -14.92 -19.35 -41.04
N GLN A 653 -14.29 -20.23 -40.28
CA GLN A 653 -13.59 -19.88 -39.04
C GLN A 653 -12.08 -19.90 -39.27
N LEU A 654 -11.38 -18.90 -38.74
CA LEU A 654 -9.94 -18.73 -38.88
C LEU A 654 -9.19 -19.28 -37.65
N GLY A 655 -7.92 -19.62 -37.85
CA GLY A 655 -6.95 -19.98 -36.80
C GLY A 655 -7.14 -21.31 -36.09
N LEU A 656 -8.26 -22.01 -36.30
CA LEU A 656 -8.48 -23.38 -35.84
C LEU A 656 -7.32 -24.28 -36.27
N GLY A 657 -6.73 -25.00 -35.31
CA GLY A 657 -5.56 -25.86 -35.50
C GLY A 657 -4.22 -25.14 -35.76
N SER A 658 -4.22 -23.85 -36.13
CA SER A 658 -3.00 -23.05 -36.26
C SER A 658 -2.45 -22.62 -34.90
N PHE A 659 -3.35 -22.43 -33.92
CA PHE A 659 -3.04 -22.13 -32.53
C PHE A 659 -3.80 -23.11 -31.62
N PRO A 660 -3.18 -24.27 -31.27
CA PRO A 660 -3.78 -25.20 -30.32
C PRO A 660 -4.20 -24.46 -29.04
N VAL A 661 -5.42 -24.67 -28.56
CA VAL A 661 -5.97 -23.93 -27.42
C VAL A 661 -5.14 -24.09 -26.16
N GLU A 662 -4.51 -25.25 -26.00
CA GLU A 662 -3.61 -25.60 -24.91
C GLU A 662 -2.29 -24.82 -24.99
N SER A 663 -1.88 -24.36 -26.17
CA SER A 663 -0.65 -23.57 -26.32
C SER A 663 -0.86 -22.06 -26.12
N ARG A 664 -2.11 -21.60 -26.18
CA ARG A 664 -2.48 -20.20 -25.96
C ARG A 664 -2.31 -19.85 -24.48
N TRP A 665 -1.84 -18.63 -24.22
CA TRP A 665 -1.74 -18.06 -22.87
C TRP A 665 -1.01 -18.92 -21.82
N GLN A 666 -0.07 -19.78 -22.23
CA GLN A 666 0.75 -20.58 -21.30
C GLN A 666 1.50 -19.73 -20.26
N GLY A 667 1.85 -18.49 -20.61
CA GLY A 667 2.44 -17.53 -19.67
C GLY A 667 1.50 -17.09 -18.53
N VAL A 668 0.19 -17.32 -18.64
CA VAL A 668 -0.81 -17.08 -17.60
C VAL A 668 -1.02 -18.33 -16.74
N TYR A 669 -1.23 -19.49 -17.36
CA TYR A 669 -1.49 -20.74 -16.62
C TYR A 669 -0.24 -21.30 -15.94
N GLY A 670 0.93 -21.17 -16.59
CA GLY A 670 2.20 -21.71 -16.10
C GLY A 670 2.56 -21.23 -14.70
N PRO A 671 2.65 -19.91 -14.46
CA PRO A 671 2.89 -19.37 -13.12
C PRO A 671 1.90 -19.93 -12.10
N PHE A 672 0.59 -19.90 -12.40
CA PHE A 672 -0.42 -20.41 -11.46
C PHE A 672 -0.22 -21.89 -11.11
N ARG A 673 0.13 -22.74 -12.09
CA ARG A 673 0.45 -24.16 -11.84
C ARG A 673 1.69 -24.29 -10.95
N ASP A 674 2.72 -23.50 -11.22
CA ASP A 674 3.95 -23.49 -10.39
C ASP A 674 3.64 -23.08 -8.95
N PHE A 675 2.77 -22.09 -8.74
CA PHE A 675 2.30 -21.66 -7.41
C PHE A 675 1.61 -22.76 -6.62
N VAL A 676 0.68 -23.46 -7.27
CA VAL A 676 -0.04 -24.55 -6.63
C VAL A 676 0.91 -25.72 -6.35
N SER A 677 1.85 -26.01 -7.26
CA SER A 677 2.87 -27.04 -7.06
C SER A 677 3.83 -26.73 -5.90
N ALA A 678 4.13 -25.43 -5.67
CA ALA A 678 4.91 -24.95 -4.53
C ALA A 678 4.12 -24.99 -3.20
N GLY A 679 2.87 -25.47 -3.23
CA GLY A 679 2.04 -25.63 -2.04
C GLY A 679 1.37 -24.34 -1.58
N CYS A 680 1.07 -23.40 -2.48
CA CYS A 680 0.32 -22.18 -2.17
C CYS A 680 0.94 -21.29 -1.05
N PRO A 681 2.20 -20.85 -1.16
CA PRO A 681 2.85 -19.99 -0.17
C PRO A 681 2.26 -18.56 -0.15
N GLY A 682 1.93 -18.04 1.03
CA GLY A 682 1.30 -16.71 1.19
C GLY A 682 2.13 -15.54 0.66
N GLU A 683 3.46 -15.58 0.77
CA GLU A 683 4.38 -14.55 0.26
C GLU A 683 4.34 -14.38 -1.27
N LEU A 684 3.93 -15.42 -2.00
CA LEU A 684 3.85 -15.40 -3.46
C LEU A 684 2.45 -15.02 -3.96
N GLN A 685 1.41 -14.98 -3.11
CA GLN A 685 0.03 -14.74 -3.55
C GLN A 685 -0.16 -13.40 -4.29
N GLU A 686 0.56 -12.36 -3.87
CA GLU A 686 0.55 -11.04 -4.52
C GLU A 686 1.47 -10.97 -5.75
N ALA A 687 2.65 -11.57 -5.65
CA ALA A 687 3.65 -11.61 -6.73
C ALA A 687 3.21 -12.46 -7.94
N LEU A 688 2.31 -13.42 -7.73
CA LEU A 688 2.00 -14.45 -8.71
C LEU A 688 0.73 -14.17 -9.51
N LEU A 689 -0.14 -13.26 -9.05
CA LEU A 689 -1.42 -12.96 -9.70
C LEU A 689 -1.69 -11.45 -9.72
N GLY A 690 -0.64 -10.64 -9.81
CA GLY A 690 -0.68 -9.16 -9.67
C GLY A 690 -1.52 -8.38 -10.69
N LEU A 691 -2.35 -9.04 -11.49
CA LEU A 691 -3.32 -8.40 -12.38
C LEU A 691 -4.56 -7.86 -11.66
N HIS A 692 -4.55 -7.77 -10.33
CA HIS A 692 -5.40 -6.79 -9.68
C HIS A 692 -4.89 -5.43 -10.12
N VAL A 693 -5.59 -4.80 -11.07
CA VAL A 693 -5.48 -3.37 -11.33
C VAL A 693 -6.26 -2.72 -10.20
N PRO A 694 -5.64 -2.28 -9.08
CA PRO A 694 -6.28 -1.32 -8.22
C PRO A 694 -6.73 -0.18 -9.14
N SER A 695 -7.99 0.21 -9.01
CA SER A 695 -8.48 1.42 -9.66
C SER A 695 -7.50 2.57 -9.40
N GLN A 696 -7.46 3.59 -10.27
CA GLN A 696 -6.61 4.77 -10.06
C GLN A 696 -6.83 5.42 -8.65
N ARG A 697 -7.99 5.17 -8.03
CA ARG A 697 -8.31 5.53 -6.63
C ARG A 697 -7.59 4.68 -5.58
N GLU A 698 -7.40 3.39 -5.80
CA GLU A 698 -6.67 2.49 -4.90
C GLU A 698 -5.14 2.62 -5.04
N LEU A 699 -4.65 2.98 -6.22
CA LEU A 699 -3.24 3.39 -6.41
C LEU A 699 -2.91 4.68 -5.63
N ARG A 700 -3.85 5.63 -5.55
CA ARG A 700 -3.70 6.81 -4.68
C ARG A 700 -3.73 6.44 -3.20
N LYS A 701 -4.54 5.44 -2.81
CA LYS A 701 -4.45 4.85 -1.46
C LYS A 701 -3.09 4.16 -1.22
N SER A 702 -2.52 3.47 -2.22
CA SER A 702 -1.18 2.83 -2.14
C SER A 702 -0.02 3.81 -1.90
N GLN A 703 -0.18 5.08 -2.30
CA GLN A 703 0.75 6.15 -1.91
C GLN A 703 0.63 6.52 -0.42
N GLU A 704 -0.57 6.42 0.17
CA GLU A 704 -0.77 6.60 1.62
C GLU A 704 -0.22 5.42 2.44
N TYR A 705 -0.16 4.20 1.87
CA TYR A 705 0.41 3.02 2.54
C TYR A 705 1.95 3.05 2.68
N LEU A 706 2.66 3.95 1.99
CA LEU A 706 4.12 4.11 2.11
C LEU A 706 4.52 5.04 3.25
N CYS A 707 3.58 5.78 3.81
CA CYS A 707 3.79 6.66 4.95
C CYS A 707 2.62 6.54 5.92
N CYS A 708 2.52 5.43 6.66
CA CYS A 708 2.03 5.41 8.05
C CYS A 708 1.98 3.97 8.60
N GLU A 709 2.41 3.82 9.85
CA GLU A 709 2.10 2.67 10.69
C GLU A 709 0.59 2.44 10.77
N ARG A 710 0.16 1.21 10.45
CA ARG A 710 -0.80 0.40 11.23
C ARG A 710 -1.06 -0.90 10.47
N THR A 711 -0.58 -2.01 11.02
CA THR A 711 -1.27 -3.29 10.88
C THR A 711 -2.69 -3.10 11.43
N HIS A 712 -3.64 -2.79 10.55
CA HIS A 712 -5.05 -2.85 10.90
C HIS A 712 -5.42 -4.34 11.10
N PRO A 713 -6.09 -4.71 12.20
CA PRO A 713 -6.52 -6.10 12.44
C PRO A 713 -7.56 -6.62 11.43
N GLU A 714 -8.10 -5.75 10.58
CA GLU A 714 -9.18 -6.09 9.63
C GLU A 714 -8.66 -6.74 8.32
N ASP A 715 -7.36 -6.70 8.04
CA ASP A 715 -6.73 -7.43 6.91
C ASP A 715 -6.44 -8.91 7.24
N SER A 716 -7.23 -9.50 8.12
CA SER A 716 -7.17 -10.93 8.44
C SER A 716 -8.08 -11.77 7.52
N ALA A 717 -8.90 -11.15 6.67
CA ALA A 717 -9.71 -11.85 5.69
C ALA A 717 -8.92 -12.10 4.39
N GLY A 718 -8.66 -13.38 4.07
CA GLY A 718 -8.05 -13.79 2.80
C GLY A 718 -6.65 -14.37 2.88
N ARG A 719 -6.19 -14.77 4.09
CA ARG A 719 -4.98 -15.58 4.22
C ARG A 719 -5.16 -16.90 3.47
N MET A 720 -4.09 -17.39 2.84
CA MET A 720 -4.14 -18.66 2.10
C MET A 720 -4.58 -19.83 2.99
N GLU A 721 -4.30 -19.77 4.28
CA GLU A 721 -4.74 -20.74 5.27
C GLU A 721 -6.27 -20.80 5.39
N ASP A 722 -6.93 -19.63 5.45
CA ASP A 722 -8.39 -19.54 5.54
C ASP A 722 -9.06 -20.02 4.25
N ILE A 723 -8.48 -19.65 3.10
CA ILE A 723 -8.95 -20.09 1.77
C ILE A 723 -8.86 -21.61 1.65
N LEU A 724 -7.72 -22.21 2.02
CA LEU A 724 -7.54 -23.66 1.98
C LEU A 724 -8.46 -24.39 2.96
N GLU A 725 -8.84 -23.75 4.07
CA GLU A 725 -9.77 -24.31 5.05
C GLU A 725 -11.24 -24.23 4.58
N GLU A 726 -11.65 -23.15 3.92
CA GLU A 726 -12.98 -23.00 3.28
C GLU A 726 -13.18 -24.07 2.19
N LEU A 727 -12.15 -24.34 1.37
CA LEU A 727 -12.18 -25.38 0.33
C LEU A 727 -12.46 -26.79 0.86
N LEU A 728 -12.10 -27.07 2.13
CA LEU A 728 -12.30 -28.38 2.74
C LEU A 728 -13.71 -28.60 3.29
N GLN A 729 -14.46 -27.52 3.55
CA GLN A 729 -15.81 -27.58 4.13
C GLN A 729 -16.89 -27.95 3.10
N HIS A 730 -16.65 -27.73 1.81
CA HIS A 730 -17.63 -27.88 0.74
C HIS A 730 -17.25 -29.01 -0.23
N ARG A 731 -17.55 -30.26 0.14
CA ARG A 731 -17.32 -31.46 -0.69
C ARG A 731 -18.54 -31.91 -1.51
N GLU A 732 -19.73 -31.42 -1.19
CA GLU A 732 -20.98 -31.76 -1.89
C GLU A 732 -21.17 -30.87 -3.14
N PRO A 733 -21.74 -31.39 -4.25
CA PRO A 733 -21.80 -30.69 -5.55
C PRO A 733 -22.60 -29.38 -5.54
N GLU A 734 -23.68 -29.27 -4.76
CA GLU A 734 -24.46 -28.02 -4.63
C GLU A 734 -23.70 -26.95 -3.83
N ALA A 735 -23.02 -27.36 -2.76
CA ALA A 735 -22.17 -26.48 -1.96
C ALA A 735 -20.90 -26.05 -2.72
N LEU A 736 -20.37 -26.94 -3.57
CA LEU A 736 -19.23 -26.69 -4.45
C LEU A 736 -19.51 -25.55 -5.42
N GLN A 737 -20.69 -25.53 -6.04
CA GLN A 737 -21.07 -24.48 -6.98
C GLN A 737 -21.11 -23.11 -6.30
N GLN A 738 -21.66 -23.03 -5.09
CA GLN A 738 -21.74 -21.78 -4.33
C GLN A 738 -20.35 -21.30 -3.85
N CYS A 739 -19.49 -22.23 -3.44
CA CYS A 739 -18.10 -21.95 -3.07
C CYS A 739 -17.30 -21.42 -4.27
N LEU A 740 -17.36 -22.11 -5.42
CA LEU A 740 -16.69 -21.67 -6.65
C LEU A 740 -17.19 -20.30 -7.11
N ARG A 741 -18.50 -20.05 -7.05
CA ARG A 741 -19.07 -18.73 -7.38
C ARG A 741 -18.51 -17.62 -6.49
N LYS A 742 -18.39 -17.85 -5.17
CA LYS A 742 -17.76 -16.89 -4.25
C LYS A 742 -16.28 -16.70 -4.55
N ALA A 743 -15.55 -17.78 -4.81
CA ALA A 743 -14.13 -17.77 -5.10
C ALA A 743 -13.78 -17.05 -6.42
N LEU A 744 -14.59 -17.25 -7.48
CA LEU A 744 -14.40 -16.59 -8.77
C LEU A 744 -14.77 -15.10 -8.72
N ASN A 745 -15.78 -14.73 -7.93
CA ASN A 745 -16.21 -13.33 -7.76
C ASN A 745 -15.30 -12.52 -6.81
N ASN A 746 -14.45 -13.18 -6.02
CA ASN A 746 -13.55 -12.51 -5.07
C ASN A 746 -12.21 -12.15 -5.74
N SER A 747 -11.90 -10.86 -5.78
CA SER A 747 -10.66 -10.34 -6.36
C SER A 747 -9.39 -10.67 -5.58
N LEU A 748 -9.50 -11.09 -4.31
CA LEU A 748 -8.37 -11.52 -3.49
C LEU A 748 -8.07 -13.00 -3.63
N HIS A 749 -9.06 -13.79 -4.07
CA HIS A 749 -8.93 -15.23 -4.23
C HIS A 749 -8.10 -15.58 -5.48
N PRO A 750 -7.19 -16.57 -5.41
CA PRO A 750 -6.34 -16.93 -6.56
C PRO A 750 -7.10 -17.26 -7.85
N LEU A 751 -8.22 -18.00 -7.74
CA LEU A 751 -9.08 -18.33 -8.88
C LEU A 751 -9.77 -17.10 -9.48
N GLY A 752 -10.23 -16.15 -8.66
CA GLY A 752 -10.84 -14.91 -9.14
C GLY A 752 -9.84 -14.01 -9.87
N LYS A 753 -8.61 -13.90 -9.36
CA LYS A 753 -7.52 -13.19 -10.06
C LYS A 753 -7.12 -13.85 -11.38
N LEU A 754 -7.09 -15.20 -11.41
CA LEU A 754 -6.86 -15.95 -12.64
C LEU A 754 -7.98 -15.63 -13.65
N LEU A 755 -9.25 -15.71 -13.26
CA LEU A 755 -10.38 -15.37 -14.14
C LEU A 755 -10.27 -13.94 -14.70
N GLN A 756 -9.95 -12.94 -13.87
CA GLN A 756 -9.74 -11.55 -14.33
C GLN A 756 -8.63 -11.44 -15.38
N THR A 757 -7.55 -12.19 -15.22
CA THR A 757 -6.46 -12.25 -16.19
C THR A 757 -6.94 -12.85 -17.51
N LEU A 758 -7.69 -13.94 -17.45
CA LEU A 758 -8.25 -14.62 -18.62
C LEU A 758 -9.26 -13.72 -19.36
N MET A 759 -10.08 -12.95 -18.63
CA MET A 759 -10.95 -11.92 -19.19
C MET A 759 -10.15 -10.88 -19.97
N LEU A 760 -9.04 -10.39 -19.41
CA LEU A 760 -8.19 -9.40 -20.07
C LEU A 760 -7.58 -9.94 -21.36
N THR A 761 -7.08 -11.19 -21.35
CA THR A 761 -6.53 -11.83 -22.56
C THR A 761 -7.60 -12.09 -23.62
N PHE A 762 -8.81 -12.44 -23.19
CA PHE A 762 -9.94 -12.66 -24.08
C PHE A 762 -10.39 -11.36 -24.74
N GLN A 763 -10.51 -10.29 -23.95
CA GLN A 763 -10.84 -8.95 -24.46
C GLN A 763 -9.78 -8.44 -25.45
N ALA A 764 -8.50 -8.62 -25.13
CA ALA A 764 -7.42 -8.24 -26.05
C ALA A 764 -7.53 -8.94 -27.41
N THR A 765 -8.05 -10.17 -27.44
CA THR A 765 -8.17 -10.96 -28.67
C THR A 765 -9.46 -10.66 -29.45
N TYR A 766 -10.60 -10.58 -28.76
CA TYR A 766 -11.93 -10.63 -29.39
C TYR A 766 -12.78 -9.36 -29.27
N ALA A 767 -12.46 -8.41 -28.38
CA ALA A 767 -13.24 -7.18 -28.18
C ALA A 767 -12.66 -6.01 -29.00
N GLY A 768 -13.42 -4.97 -29.34
CA GLY A 768 -12.86 -3.73 -29.93
C GLY A 768 -12.46 -3.81 -31.41
N ILE A 769 -11.36 -3.15 -31.79
CA ILE A 769 -10.87 -3.03 -33.18
C ILE A 769 -10.32 -4.39 -33.63
N GLY A 770 -11.17 -5.22 -34.24
CA GLY A 770 -10.83 -6.58 -34.63
C GLY A 770 -11.83 -7.64 -34.17
N ALA A 771 -12.93 -7.26 -33.51
CA ALA A 771 -14.08 -8.13 -33.32
C ALA A 771 -14.61 -8.57 -34.70
N ASN A 772 -14.51 -9.86 -35.00
CA ASN A 772 -14.85 -10.40 -36.31
C ASN A 772 -15.49 -11.79 -36.20
N LYS A 773 -16.58 -12.00 -36.94
CA LYS A 773 -17.34 -13.27 -36.97
C LYS A 773 -16.50 -14.52 -37.27
N HIS A 774 -15.39 -14.35 -37.98
CA HIS A 774 -14.49 -15.45 -38.35
C HIS A 774 -13.58 -15.93 -37.19
N LEU A 775 -13.65 -15.27 -36.02
CA LEU A 775 -12.93 -15.66 -34.80
C LEU A 775 -13.85 -16.35 -33.76
N GLN A 776 -15.14 -16.52 -34.06
CA GLN A 776 -16.13 -17.06 -33.12
C GLN A 776 -15.74 -18.44 -32.57
N ALA A 777 -15.27 -19.37 -33.42
CA ALA A 777 -14.90 -20.71 -32.97
C ALA A 777 -13.62 -20.71 -32.10
N LEU A 778 -12.66 -19.83 -32.40
CA LEU A 778 -11.48 -19.64 -31.56
C LEU A 778 -11.85 -19.17 -30.16
N ALA A 779 -12.79 -18.22 -30.08
CA ALA A 779 -13.31 -17.69 -28.83
C ALA A 779 -14.07 -18.76 -28.04
N GLN A 780 -14.89 -19.58 -28.71
CA GLN A 780 -15.60 -20.70 -28.11
C GLN A 780 -14.66 -21.74 -27.49
N GLU A 781 -13.64 -22.21 -28.24
CA GLU A 781 -12.63 -23.14 -27.73
C GLU A 781 -11.87 -22.54 -26.54
N GLU A 782 -11.56 -21.24 -26.59
CA GLU A 782 -10.81 -20.57 -25.54
C GLU A 782 -11.58 -20.50 -24.22
N VAL A 783 -12.89 -20.18 -24.26
CA VAL A 783 -13.72 -20.16 -23.05
C VAL A 783 -13.91 -21.57 -22.47
N LYS A 784 -14.06 -22.59 -23.32
CA LYS A 784 -14.09 -23.99 -22.88
C LYS A 784 -12.78 -24.39 -22.20
N GLN A 785 -11.63 -24.01 -22.76
CA GLN A 785 -10.32 -24.24 -22.14
C GLN A 785 -10.17 -23.48 -20.82
N HIS A 786 -10.59 -22.22 -20.74
CA HIS A 786 -10.57 -21.43 -19.50
C HIS A 786 -11.33 -22.14 -18.38
N ALA A 787 -12.51 -22.69 -18.68
CA ALA A 787 -13.29 -23.47 -17.71
C ALA A 787 -12.57 -24.76 -17.27
N GLN A 788 -11.92 -25.48 -18.21
CA GLN A 788 -11.12 -26.66 -17.90
C GLN A 788 -9.92 -26.32 -17.00
N GLU A 789 -9.19 -25.25 -17.31
CA GLU A 789 -8.02 -24.81 -16.54
C GLU A 789 -8.41 -24.31 -15.14
N LEU A 790 -9.53 -23.59 -15.01
CA LEU A 790 -10.06 -23.17 -13.71
C LEU A 790 -10.48 -24.36 -12.85
N TRP A 791 -11.06 -25.40 -13.45
CA TRP A 791 -11.37 -26.65 -12.75
C TRP A 791 -10.11 -27.38 -12.27
N LEU A 792 -9.10 -27.51 -13.13
CA LEU A 792 -7.81 -28.11 -12.78
C LEU A 792 -7.10 -27.32 -11.68
N ALA A 793 -7.16 -26.00 -11.75
CA ALA A 793 -6.64 -25.08 -10.73
C ALA A 793 -7.31 -25.32 -9.37
N TYR A 794 -8.65 -25.36 -9.34
CA TYR A 794 -9.42 -25.67 -8.13
C TYR A 794 -9.03 -27.03 -7.55
N ARG A 795 -9.00 -28.10 -8.36
CA ARG A 795 -8.64 -29.44 -7.90
C ARG A 795 -7.23 -29.52 -7.35
N SER A 796 -6.30 -28.81 -7.98
CA SER A 796 -4.91 -28.77 -7.54
C SER A 796 -4.79 -28.07 -6.18
N MET A 797 -5.49 -26.95 -5.98
CA MET A 797 -5.57 -26.29 -4.67
C MET A 797 -6.23 -27.19 -3.60
N LEU A 798 -7.29 -27.92 -3.95
CA LEU A 798 -7.94 -28.88 -3.07
C LEU A 798 -6.98 -30.02 -2.68
N LYS A 799 -6.18 -30.53 -3.62
CA LYS A 799 -5.14 -31.55 -3.35
C LYS A 799 -4.11 -31.03 -2.35
N VAL A 800 -3.65 -29.79 -2.50
CA VAL A 800 -2.73 -29.14 -1.54
C VAL A 800 -3.38 -29.00 -0.16
N ALA A 801 -4.64 -28.54 -0.09
CA ALA A 801 -5.38 -28.42 1.17
C ALA A 801 -5.51 -29.77 1.91
N LEU A 802 -5.80 -30.84 1.17
CA LEU A 802 -5.91 -32.20 1.70
C LEU A 802 -4.56 -32.75 2.19
N GLN A 803 -3.49 -32.54 1.41
CA GLN A 803 -2.14 -32.94 1.79
C GLN A 803 -1.68 -32.27 3.09
N ARG A 804 -2.01 -30.97 3.29
CA ARG A 804 -1.72 -30.26 4.55
C ARG A 804 -2.46 -30.85 5.76
N LYS A 805 -3.61 -31.51 5.57
CA LYS A 805 -4.34 -32.28 6.61
C LYS A 805 -4.00 -33.78 6.64
N GLY A 806 -3.02 -34.24 5.86
CA GLY A 806 -2.60 -35.65 5.80
C GLY A 806 -3.56 -36.59 5.07
N LEU A 807 -4.47 -36.05 4.25
CA LEU A 807 -5.46 -36.80 3.46
C LEU A 807 -5.06 -36.81 1.97
N THR A 808 -5.36 -37.89 1.27
CA THR A 808 -5.14 -38.02 -0.19
C THR A 808 -6.46 -37.97 -0.94
N LEU A 809 -6.51 -37.21 -2.04
CA LEU A 809 -7.64 -37.23 -2.97
C LEU A 809 -7.61 -38.58 -3.73
N GLU A 810 -8.73 -39.30 -3.84
CA GLU A 810 -8.79 -40.50 -4.68
C GLU A 810 -8.60 -40.09 -6.15
N GLU A 811 -7.59 -40.65 -6.83
CA GLU A 811 -7.19 -40.26 -8.20
C GLU A 811 -8.07 -40.88 -9.30
N GLY A 812 -9.30 -41.30 -8.98
CA GLY A 812 -10.14 -42.16 -9.83
C GLY A 812 -11.29 -41.47 -10.56
N GLU A 813 -11.17 -40.22 -11.01
CA GLU A 813 -12.19 -39.66 -11.92
C GLU A 813 -11.83 -39.94 -13.38
N ASP A 814 -12.67 -40.73 -14.05
CA ASP A 814 -12.65 -40.95 -15.50
C ASP A 814 -12.71 -39.63 -16.27
N ALA A 815 -12.10 -39.57 -17.47
CA ALA A 815 -12.06 -38.37 -18.32
C ALA A 815 -13.47 -37.82 -18.60
N ASP A 816 -14.43 -38.71 -18.85
CA ASP A 816 -15.84 -38.37 -19.09
C ASP A 816 -16.49 -37.68 -17.88
N THR A 817 -16.19 -38.12 -16.65
CA THR A 817 -16.71 -37.50 -15.42
C THR A 817 -16.13 -36.11 -15.19
N ARG A 818 -14.87 -35.89 -15.61
CA ARG A 818 -14.21 -34.57 -15.54
C ARG A 818 -14.81 -33.60 -16.54
N GLU A 819 -15.02 -34.04 -17.78
CA GLU A 819 -15.69 -33.24 -18.80
C GLU A 819 -17.11 -32.88 -18.36
N LEU A 820 -17.87 -33.83 -17.77
CA LEU A 820 -19.21 -33.57 -17.24
C LEU A 820 -19.21 -32.48 -16.16
N GLN A 821 -18.24 -32.49 -15.24
CA GLN A 821 -18.15 -31.49 -14.17
C GLN A 821 -17.67 -30.12 -14.69
N VAL A 822 -16.75 -30.08 -15.64
CA VAL A 822 -16.32 -28.82 -16.25
C VAL A 822 -17.47 -28.15 -16.99
N HIS A 823 -18.15 -28.89 -17.87
CA HIS A 823 -19.26 -28.37 -18.67
C HIS A 823 -20.51 -28.09 -17.83
N GLY A 824 -20.80 -28.92 -16.82
CA GLY A 824 -22.00 -28.79 -15.99
C GLY A 824 -21.89 -27.80 -14.81
N LEU A 825 -20.70 -27.61 -14.23
CA LEU A 825 -20.52 -26.81 -13.00
C LEU A 825 -19.70 -25.53 -13.22
N VAL A 826 -18.57 -25.62 -13.91
CA VAL A 826 -17.62 -24.49 -14.02
C VAL A 826 -17.97 -23.58 -15.19
N LEU A 827 -18.26 -24.14 -16.37
CA LEU A 827 -18.56 -23.35 -17.56
C LEU A 827 -19.73 -22.38 -17.34
N PRO A 828 -20.86 -22.75 -16.70
CA PRO A 828 -21.94 -21.80 -16.42
C PRO A 828 -21.55 -20.68 -15.45
N LEU A 829 -20.59 -20.90 -14.55
CA LEU A 829 -20.11 -19.87 -13.62
C LEU A 829 -19.17 -18.88 -14.31
N VAL A 830 -18.43 -19.34 -15.32
CA VAL A 830 -17.39 -18.58 -16.01
C VAL A 830 -17.95 -17.80 -17.20
N LEU A 831 -18.94 -18.37 -17.91
CA LEU A 831 -19.54 -17.83 -19.12
C LEU A 831 -20.08 -16.39 -18.99
N PRO A 832 -20.72 -15.97 -17.90
CA PRO A 832 -21.15 -14.57 -17.72
C PRO A 832 -20.01 -13.55 -17.83
N SER A 833 -18.78 -13.96 -17.52
CA SER A 833 -17.59 -13.09 -17.57
C SER A 833 -17.09 -12.83 -18.99
N PHE A 834 -17.45 -13.68 -19.94
CA PHE A 834 -17.04 -13.60 -21.36
C PHE A 834 -18.24 -13.35 -22.28
N TYR A 835 -19.43 -13.20 -21.70
CA TYR A 835 -20.69 -13.20 -22.44
C TYR A 835 -20.80 -12.06 -23.44
N SER A 836 -20.41 -10.83 -23.04
CA SER A 836 -20.51 -9.64 -23.89
C SER A 836 -19.73 -9.80 -25.20
N GLU A 837 -18.49 -10.23 -25.11
CA GLU A 837 -17.57 -10.38 -26.23
C GLU A 837 -17.98 -11.57 -27.10
N LEU A 838 -18.34 -12.72 -26.50
CA LEU A 838 -18.88 -13.86 -27.24
C LEU A 838 -20.16 -13.49 -27.99
N PHE A 839 -21.13 -12.89 -27.31
CA PHE A 839 -22.40 -12.48 -27.90
C PHE A 839 -22.20 -11.52 -29.06
N THR A 840 -21.23 -10.61 -28.97
CA THR A 840 -20.86 -9.73 -30.08
C THR A 840 -20.39 -10.52 -31.31
N LEU A 841 -19.60 -11.58 -31.15
CA LEU A 841 -19.16 -12.42 -32.27
C LEU A 841 -20.32 -13.21 -32.91
N TYR A 842 -21.23 -13.76 -32.09
CA TYR A 842 -22.44 -14.43 -32.60
C TYR A 842 -23.40 -13.47 -33.30
N LEU A 843 -23.54 -12.26 -32.76
CA LEU A 843 -24.32 -11.19 -33.37
C LEU A 843 -23.78 -10.84 -34.78
N LEU A 844 -22.46 -10.71 -34.93
CA LEU A 844 -21.82 -10.45 -36.22
C LEU A 844 -21.93 -11.65 -37.18
N LEU A 845 -21.96 -12.87 -36.66
CA LEU A 845 -22.08 -14.08 -37.48
C LEU A 845 -23.49 -14.26 -38.05
N HIS A 846 -24.52 -13.90 -37.27
CA HIS A 846 -25.94 -14.12 -37.58
C HIS A 846 -26.71 -12.83 -37.91
N GLU A 847 -26.01 -11.72 -38.16
CA GLU A 847 -26.61 -10.39 -38.41
C GLU A 847 -27.71 -10.45 -39.48
N ARG A 848 -27.47 -11.17 -40.58
CA ARG A 848 -28.42 -11.27 -41.70
C ARG A 848 -29.64 -12.10 -41.36
N GLU A 849 -29.46 -13.24 -40.69
CA GLU A 849 -30.54 -14.10 -40.24
C GLU A 849 -31.42 -13.39 -39.20
N ASP A 850 -30.80 -12.65 -38.29
CA ASP A 850 -31.46 -11.82 -37.28
C ASP A 850 -32.18 -10.60 -37.88
N ASP A 851 -31.66 -10.01 -38.97
CA ASP A 851 -32.35 -8.97 -39.75
C ASP A 851 -33.64 -9.50 -40.39
N LEU A 852 -33.57 -10.68 -41.01
CA LEU A 852 -34.73 -11.33 -41.63
C LEU A 852 -35.77 -11.71 -40.57
N TYR A 853 -35.32 -12.24 -39.44
CA TYR A 853 -36.16 -12.56 -38.29
C TYR A 853 -36.82 -11.29 -37.72
N SER A 854 -36.06 -10.21 -37.53
CA SER A 854 -36.56 -8.92 -37.04
C SER A 854 -37.63 -8.32 -37.96
N GLN A 855 -37.44 -8.44 -39.28
CA GLN A 855 -38.46 -8.08 -40.27
C GLN A 855 -39.71 -8.97 -40.15
N GLY A 856 -39.53 -10.28 -39.95
CA GLY A 856 -40.62 -11.23 -39.72
C GLY A 856 -41.45 -10.88 -38.47
N ILE A 857 -40.79 -10.61 -37.34
CA ILE A 857 -41.43 -10.17 -36.10
C ILE A 857 -42.18 -8.84 -36.29
N ALA A 858 -41.56 -7.87 -36.98
CA ALA A 858 -42.21 -6.59 -37.26
C ALA A 858 -43.52 -6.81 -38.04
N ASN A 859 -43.51 -7.68 -39.06
CA ASN A 859 -44.69 -8.01 -39.84
C ASN A 859 -45.77 -8.73 -39.02
N LEU A 860 -45.40 -9.75 -38.25
CA LEU A 860 -46.33 -10.51 -37.40
C LEU A 860 -46.95 -9.64 -36.30
N SER A 861 -46.19 -8.66 -35.80
CA SER A 861 -46.67 -7.75 -34.76
C SER A 861 -47.77 -6.78 -35.25
N LEU A 862 -47.92 -6.59 -36.57
CA LEU A 862 -48.98 -5.74 -37.16
C LEU A 862 -50.38 -6.36 -37.06
N PHE A 863 -50.48 -7.69 -36.98
CA PHE A 863 -51.77 -8.35 -36.87
C PHE A 863 -52.40 -8.12 -35.49
N PRO A 864 -53.74 -8.02 -35.34
CA PRO A 864 -54.43 -8.18 -34.07
C PRO A 864 -54.36 -9.64 -33.55
N ASP A 865 -54.47 -9.87 -32.23
CA ASP A 865 -54.25 -11.20 -31.62
C ASP A 865 -55.10 -12.32 -32.23
N THR A 866 -56.39 -12.05 -32.45
CA THR A 866 -57.31 -13.04 -33.06
C THR A 866 -56.97 -13.35 -34.51
N LYS A 867 -56.47 -12.37 -35.26
CA LYS A 867 -56.04 -12.52 -36.65
C LYS A 867 -54.68 -13.20 -36.77
N LEU A 868 -53.81 -12.98 -35.79
CA LEU A 868 -52.52 -13.64 -35.71
C LEU A 868 -52.68 -15.14 -35.36
N LEU A 869 -53.53 -15.48 -34.40
CA LEU A 869 -53.84 -16.88 -34.07
C LEU A 869 -54.52 -17.62 -35.24
N GLU A 870 -55.37 -16.93 -36.01
CA GLU A 870 -55.96 -17.46 -37.24
C GLU A 870 -54.92 -17.63 -38.36
N PHE A 871 -53.98 -16.68 -38.50
CA PHE A 871 -52.90 -16.75 -39.48
C PHE A 871 -51.91 -17.88 -39.20
N LEU A 872 -51.62 -18.15 -37.92
CA LEU A 872 -50.73 -19.22 -37.47
C LEU A 872 -51.41 -20.60 -37.44
N ASP A 873 -52.65 -20.72 -37.90
CA ASP A 873 -53.46 -21.96 -37.93
C ASP A 873 -53.60 -22.63 -36.55
N VAL A 874 -53.66 -21.83 -35.47
CA VAL A 874 -53.83 -22.35 -34.10
C VAL A 874 -55.23 -22.92 -33.95
N GLN A 875 -55.36 -24.15 -33.45
CA GLN A 875 -56.65 -24.81 -33.26
C GLN A 875 -57.57 -23.96 -32.35
N LYS A 876 -58.80 -23.66 -32.82
CA LYS A 876 -59.74 -22.72 -32.16
C LYS A 876 -60.07 -23.05 -30.71
N HIS A 877 -59.96 -24.30 -30.30
CA HIS A 877 -60.24 -24.74 -28.93
C HIS A 877 -59.08 -24.47 -27.95
N LEU A 878 -57.90 -24.12 -28.45
CA LEU A 878 -56.74 -23.69 -27.69
C LEU A 878 -56.72 -22.16 -27.47
N TRP A 879 -57.64 -21.43 -28.12
CA TRP A 879 -57.72 -19.99 -27.99
C TRP A 879 -58.24 -19.63 -26.59
N PRO A 880 -57.55 -18.78 -25.81
CA PRO A 880 -57.99 -18.33 -24.50
C PRO A 880 -59.15 -17.32 -24.63
N LEU A 881 -60.30 -17.80 -25.12
CA LEU A 881 -61.52 -17.03 -25.34
C LEU A 881 -62.63 -17.33 -24.30
N LYS A 882 -62.35 -18.17 -23.30
CA LYS A 882 -63.40 -18.69 -22.39
C LYS A 882 -63.77 -17.78 -21.21
N ASP A 883 -63.09 -16.65 -21.00
CA ASP A 883 -63.50 -15.67 -19.97
C ASP A 883 -64.52 -14.63 -20.49
N LEU A 884 -65.39 -15.02 -21.44
CA LEU A 884 -66.40 -14.13 -22.03
C LEU A 884 -67.82 -14.53 -21.66
N THR A 885 -68.21 -14.35 -20.38
CA THR A 885 -69.62 -14.15 -20.02
C THR A 885 -69.95 -12.65 -19.99
N LEU A 886 -69.73 -11.91 -21.08
CA LEU A 886 -70.07 -10.48 -21.14
C LEU A 886 -70.58 -10.03 -22.53
N THR A 887 -71.43 -9.01 -22.50
CA THR A 887 -72.36 -8.59 -23.57
C THR A 887 -71.69 -7.88 -24.75
N THR A 888 -72.44 -7.75 -25.86
CA THR A 888 -72.02 -7.33 -27.20
C THR A 888 -71.23 -6.01 -27.28
N ASN A 889 -71.38 -5.09 -26.31
CA ASN A 889 -70.68 -3.80 -26.29
C ASN A 889 -69.32 -3.82 -25.55
N GLN A 890 -69.04 -4.83 -24.73
CA GLN A 890 -67.71 -5.02 -24.13
C GLN A 890 -66.74 -5.74 -25.08
N ARG A 891 -67.26 -6.39 -26.14
CA ARG A 891 -66.45 -7.04 -27.19
C ARG A 891 -65.51 -6.08 -27.91
N HIS A 892 -65.86 -4.80 -28.04
CA HIS A 892 -65.01 -3.80 -28.70
C HIS A 892 -63.91 -3.24 -27.77
N SER A 893 -64.09 -3.30 -26.45
CA SER A 893 -63.07 -2.90 -25.47
C SER A 893 -62.11 -4.06 -25.12
N LEU A 894 -62.53 -5.31 -25.33
CA LEU A 894 -61.79 -6.56 -25.07
C LEU A 894 -60.93 -7.04 -26.25
N VAL A 895 -60.92 -6.33 -27.39
CA VAL A 895 -59.91 -6.51 -28.47
C VAL A 895 -58.48 -6.14 -27.97
N LYS A 896 -58.36 -5.69 -26.70
CA LYS A 896 -57.11 -5.32 -26.03
C LYS A 896 -56.53 -6.39 -25.09
N ASP A 897 -57.19 -7.53 -24.87
CA ASP A 897 -56.64 -8.56 -24.00
C ASP A 897 -55.58 -9.38 -24.73
N LYS A 898 -54.33 -9.14 -24.36
CA LYS A 898 -53.16 -9.87 -24.86
C LYS A 898 -53.31 -11.35 -24.52
N CYS A 899 -53.54 -12.21 -25.52
CA CYS A 899 -53.54 -13.66 -25.28
C CYS A 899 -52.14 -14.08 -24.78
N PHE A 900 -52.06 -15.04 -23.84
CA PHE A 900 -50.80 -15.57 -23.29
C PHE A 900 -49.87 -14.53 -22.61
N LEU A 901 -50.43 -13.50 -21.97
CA LEU A 901 -49.65 -12.41 -21.33
C LEU A 901 -48.52 -12.91 -20.39
N SER A 902 -48.82 -13.87 -19.51
CA SER A 902 -47.84 -14.42 -18.56
C SER A 902 -46.62 -15.04 -19.27
N ALA A 903 -46.85 -15.79 -20.35
CA ALA A 903 -45.78 -16.36 -21.16
C ALA A 903 -44.98 -15.27 -21.90
N THR A 904 -45.65 -14.24 -22.43
CA THR A 904 -44.97 -13.13 -23.11
C THR A 904 -44.09 -12.30 -22.16
N GLU A 905 -44.55 -12.03 -20.94
CA GLU A 905 -43.78 -11.33 -19.91
C GLU A 905 -42.63 -12.18 -19.37
N CYS A 906 -42.81 -13.50 -19.30
CA CYS A 906 -41.76 -14.42 -18.93
C CYS A 906 -40.64 -14.43 -19.98
N LEU A 907 -40.99 -14.57 -21.26
CA LEU A 907 -40.01 -14.59 -22.36
C LEU A 907 -39.22 -13.29 -22.45
N GLN A 908 -39.85 -12.14 -22.18
CA GLN A 908 -39.15 -10.84 -22.16
C GLN A 908 -37.97 -10.79 -21.19
N LYS A 909 -37.97 -11.62 -20.13
CA LYS A 909 -36.86 -11.68 -19.16
C LYS A 909 -35.58 -12.26 -19.75
N ILE A 910 -35.67 -13.06 -20.83
CA ILE A 910 -34.50 -13.64 -21.52
C ILE A 910 -33.57 -12.56 -22.09
N MET A 911 -34.11 -11.39 -22.40
CA MET A 911 -33.35 -10.24 -22.93
C MET A 911 -32.60 -9.47 -21.85
N THR A 912 -32.99 -9.65 -20.59
CA THR A 912 -32.39 -8.94 -19.44
C THR A 912 -31.42 -9.81 -18.65
N THR A 913 -31.47 -11.12 -18.83
CA THR A 913 -30.56 -12.06 -18.17
C THR A 913 -29.25 -12.15 -18.95
N VAL A 914 -28.13 -12.17 -18.23
CA VAL A 914 -26.79 -12.32 -18.82
C VAL A 914 -26.31 -13.78 -18.72
N ASP A 915 -26.83 -14.54 -17.75
CA ASP A 915 -26.46 -15.94 -17.52
C ASP A 915 -27.27 -16.89 -18.45
N PRO A 916 -26.60 -17.66 -19.33
CA PRO A 916 -27.25 -18.64 -20.20
C PRO A 916 -28.06 -19.72 -19.48
N ARG A 917 -27.71 -20.08 -18.24
CA ARG A 917 -28.50 -21.03 -17.45
C ARG A 917 -29.81 -20.41 -16.98
N GLU A 918 -29.77 -19.15 -16.51
CA GLU A 918 -30.99 -18.40 -16.18
C GLU A 918 -31.87 -18.21 -17.43
N LYS A 919 -31.27 -18.06 -18.63
CA LYS A 919 -32.03 -18.05 -19.90
C LYS A 919 -32.76 -19.36 -20.16
N LEU A 920 -32.13 -20.51 -19.92
CA LEU A 920 -32.78 -21.81 -20.04
C LEU A 920 -33.93 -21.99 -19.04
N GLU A 921 -33.77 -21.53 -17.80
CA GLU A 921 -34.84 -21.54 -16.79
C GLU A 921 -36.01 -20.62 -17.18
N VAL A 922 -35.72 -19.45 -17.75
CA VAL A 922 -36.73 -18.53 -18.29
C VAL A 922 -37.48 -19.19 -19.46
N LEU A 923 -36.78 -19.92 -20.33
CA LEU A 923 -37.42 -20.66 -21.41
C LEU A 923 -38.36 -21.72 -20.85
N GLU A 924 -37.87 -22.63 -19.98
CA GLU A 924 -38.70 -23.66 -19.34
C GLU A 924 -39.94 -23.08 -18.68
N LYS A 925 -39.78 -21.99 -17.94
CA LYS A 925 -40.92 -21.29 -17.32
C LYS A 925 -41.88 -20.73 -18.37
N THR A 926 -41.38 -20.16 -19.46
CA THR A 926 -42.22 -19.65 -20.57
C THR A 926 -43.08 -20.75 -21.17
N TYR A 927 -42.50 -21.92 -21.45
CA TYR A 927 -43.24 -23.08 -21.95
C TYR A 927 -44.27 -23.58 -20.95
N GLY A 928 -43.92 -23.66 -19.65
CA GLY A 928 -44.86 -23.98 -18.59
C GLY A 928 -46.03 -23.00 -18.52
N GLU A 929 -45.80 -21.70 -18.71
CA GLU A 929 -46.86 -20.68 -18.76
C GLU A 929 -47.80 -20.84 -19.97
N ILE A 930 -47.28 -21.29 -21.13
CA ILE A 930 -48.10 -21.64 -22.30
C ILE A 930 -48.98 -22.84 -21.98
N GLU A 931 -48.40 -23.92 -21.46
CA GLU A 931 -49.13 -25.16 -21.11
C GLU A 931 -50.18 -24.92 -20.01
N THR A 932 -49.86 -24.10 -18.99
CA THR A 932 -50.82 -23.75 -17.93
C THR A 932 -51.98 -22.93 -18.48
N THR A 933 -51.73 -22.05 -19.45
CA THR A 933 -52.77 -21.24 -20.10
C THR A 933 -53.68 -22.14 -20.94
N VAL A 934 -53.11 -23.07 -21.72
CA VAL A 934 -53.89 -24.04 -22.50
C VAL A 934 -54.68 -25.00 -21.60
N SER A 935 -54.07 -25.49 -20.52
CA SER A 935 -54.73 -26.38 -19.55
C SER A 935 -55.92 -25.69 -18.86
N ARG A 936 -55.80 -24.38 -18.57
CA ARG A 936 -56.92 -23.54 -18.08
C ARG A 936 -58.05 -23.45 -19.11
N VAL A 937 -57.74 -23.25 -20.39
CA VAL A 937 -58.74 -23.16 -21.47
C VAL A 937 -59.44 -24.51 -21.73
N LEU A 938 -58.72 -25.61 -21.60
CA LEU A 938 -59.24 -26.97 -21.82
C LEU A 938 -59.93 -27.56 -20.58
N GLY A 939 -59.72 -27.00 -19.38
CA GLY A 939 -60.26 -27.50 -18.12
C GLY A 939 -59.67 -28.84 -17.67
N ARG A 940 -58.51 -29.22 -18.22
CA ARG A 940 -57.76 -30.45 -17.90
C ARG A 940 -56.27 -30.21 -18.13
N GLU A 941 -55.42 -30.92 -17.41
CA GLU A 941 -53.97 -30.91 -17.70
C GLU A 941 -53.72 -31.43 -19.11
N HIS A 942 -53.00 -30.65 -19.91
CA HIS A 942 -52.69 -30.99 -21.28
C HIS A 942 -51.25 -30.59 -21.61
N LYS A 943 -50.42 -31.60 -21.94
CA LYS A 943 -49.08 -31.37 -22.51
C LYS A 943 -49.22 -31.15 -24.00
N LEU A 944 -48.63 -30.08 -24.51
CA LEU A 944 -48.76 -29.69 -25.91
C LEU A 944 -47.82 -30.54 -26.79
N PRO A 945 -48.31 -31.25 -27.82
CA PRO A 945 -47.44 -31.80 -28.84
C PRO A 945 -46.79 -30.67 -29.66
N MET A 946 -45.67 -30.94 -30.32
CA MET A 946 -44.93 -29.93 -31.10
C MET A 946 -45.77 -29.22 -32.16
N ASP A 947 -46.69 -29.94 -32.81
CA ASP A 947 -47.58 -29.40 -33.84
C ASP A 947 -48.49 -28.28 -33.29
N ASP A 948 -48.88 -28.36 -32.02
CA ASP A 948 -49.72 -27.35 -31.36
C ASP A 948 -48.88 -26.32 -30.58
N LEU A 949 -47.68 -26.69 -30.13
CA LEU A 949 -46.78 -25.83 -29.38
C LEU A 949 -46.10 -24.78 -30.26
N LEU A 950 -45.61 -25.17 -31.44
CA LEU A 950 -44.84 -24.30 -32.34
C LEU A 950 -45.65 -23.06 -32.78
N PRO A 951 -46.92 -23.16 -33.23
CA PRO A 951 -47.72 -21.98 -33.57
C PRO A 951 -47.98 -21.04 -32.37
N LEU A 952 -48.21 -21.61 -31.18
CA LEU A 952 -48.41 -20.83 -29.95
C LEU A 952 -47.13 -20.13 -29.51
N LEU A 953 -45.98 -20.78 -29.69
CA LEU A 953 -44.67 -20.20 -29.40
C LEU A 953 -44.33 -19.06 -30.36
N ILE A 954 -44.60 -19.22 -31.67
CA ILE A 954 -44.47 -18.12 -32.66
C ILE A 954 -45.33 -16.93 -32.24
N TYR A 955 -46.56 -17.17 -31.80
CA TYR A 955 -47.44 -16.13 -31.26
C TYR A 955 -46.79 -15.43 -30.04
N VAL A 956 -46.33 -16.17 -29.03
CA VAL A 956 -45.70 -15.60 -27.82
C VAL A 956 -44.44 -14.80 -28.17
N VAL A 957 -43.56 -15.33 -29.01
CA VAL A 957 -42.34 -14.67 -29.48
C VAL A 957 -42.66 -13.37 -30.22
N SER A 958 -43.66 -13.38 -31.12
CA SER A 958 -44.08 -12.18 -31.87
C SER A 958 -44.67 -11.07 -30.99
N ARG A 959 -45.24 -11.42 -29.84
CA ARG A 959 -45.86 -10.49 -28.88
C ARG A 959 -44.94 -10.07 -27.75
N ALA A 960 -43.83 -10.77 -27.52
CA ALA A 960 -42.82 -10.44 -26.54
C ALA A 960 -41.91 -9.27 -26.97
N ARG A 961 -42.50 -8.17 -27.46
CA ARG A 961 -41.80 -6.91 -27.72
C ARG A 961 -41.68 -6.09 -26.43
N TYR A 962 -40.50 -5.53 -26.16
CA TYR A 962 -40.33 -4.59 -25.06
C TYR A 962 -41.15 -3.32 -25.35
N ALA A 963 -42.20 -3.08 -24.57
CA ALA A 963 -42.93 -1.82 -24.59
C ALA A 963 -42.22 -0.84 -23.65
N ALA A 964 -41.20 -0.14 -24.15
CA ALA A 964 -40.76 1.09 -23.47
C ALA A 964 -41.90 2.10 -23.60
N GLY A 965 -42.53 2.45 -22.48
CA GLY A 965 -43.74 3.26 -22.46
C GLY A 965 -43.56 4.62 -23.11
N LEU A 966 -44.24 4.84 -24.25
CA LEU A 966 -44.68 6.15 -24.70
C LEU A 966 -46.11 6.03 -25.21
N SER A 967 -47.02 6.54 -24.38
CA SER A 967 -48.33 7.02 -24.79
C SER A 967 -48.16 7.95 -25.99
N TRP A 968 -48.56 7.49 -27.17
CA TRP A 968 -48.92 8.38 -28.28
C TRP A 968 -50.43 8.55 -28.25
N GLU A 969 -50.94 9.44 -27.39
CA GLU A 969 -52.25 10.03 -27.68
C GLU A 969 -52.03 11.07 -28.79
N LEU A 970 -52.41 10.70 -30.01
CA LEU A 970 -52.70 11.64 -31.10
C LEU A 970 -53.84 12.57 -30.64
N ARG A 971 -53.51 13.69 -29.98
CA ARG A 971 -54.40 14.86 -29.95
C ARG A 971 -54.09 15.75 -31.14
N VAL A 972 -54.91 15.61 -32.16
CA VAL A 972 -55.18 16.69 -33.11
C VAL A 972 -55.79 17.85 -32.31
N GLY A 973 -55.04 18.93 -32.14
CA GLY A 973 -55.53 20.17 -31.55
C GLY A 973 -55.07 21.34 -32.41
N CYS A 974 -56.01 21.92 -33.17
CA CYS A 974 -55.82 23.16 -33.90
C CYS A 974 -55.28 24.26 -32.96
N GLY A 975 -54.17 24.88 -33.32
CA GLY A 975 -53.72 26.13 -32.71
C GLY A 975 -54.47 27.32 -33.31
N ASP A 976 -54.91 28.22 -32.45
CA ASP A 976 -55.11 29.64 -32.78
C ASP A 976 -54.35 30.48 -31.72
N PRO A 977 -53.81 31.66 -32.08
CA PRO A 977 -52.69 32.29 -31.39
C PRO A 977 -53.14 33.36 -30.38
N SER A 978 -52.40 33.51 -29.26
CA SER A 978 -52.41 34.77 -28.48
C SER A 978 -51.10 34.98 -27.70
N PRO A 979 -50.71 36.26 -27.43
CA PRO A 979 -49.33 36.67 -27.14
C PRO A 979 -49.01 36.83 -25.63
N PRO A 980 -47.73 37.05 -25.23
CA PRO A 980 -47.24 36.85 -23.86
C PRO A 980 -47.18 38.14 -23.01
N PRO A 981 -46.95 38.02 -21.68
CA PRO A 981 -46.31 39.07 -20.90
C PRO A 981 -45.10 38.59 -20.04
N PRO A 982 -44.31 39.50 -19.43
CA PRO A 982 -42.84 39.44 -19.53
C PRO A 982 -42.03 39.38 -18.21
N THR A 983 -40.76 38.97 -18.38
CA THR A 983 -39.50 39.45 -17.76
C THR A 983 -39.07 39.23 -16.29
N ALA A 984 -37.75 38.95 -16.21
CA ALA A 984 -36.73 39.26 -15.18
C ALA A 984 -36.48 38.21 -14.07
N GLY A 985 -35.25 37.74 -13.78
CA GLY A 985 -33.92 38.00 -14.33
C GLY A 985 -32.81 37.22 -13.59
N LEU A 986 -31.63 37.08 -14.25
CA LEU A 986 -30.22 37.16 -13.75
C LEU A 986 -29.79 36.27 -12.55
N MET A 987 -28.70 35.48 -12.51
CA MET A 987 -27.32 35.60 -13.03
C MET A 987 -26.54 34.24 -13.00
N ASP A 988 -25.84 33.95 -14.10
CA ASP A 988 -24.41 33.60 -14.25
C ASP A 988 -23.68 32.51 -13.41
N THR A 989 -23.13 31.52 -14.12
CA THR A 989 -21.67 31.27 -14.25
C THR A 989 -21.42 30.29 -15.40
N GLY A 990 -20.58 30.70 -16.36
CA GLY A 990 -20.35 30.01 -17.62
C GLY A 990 -19.18 29.03 -17.62
N PHE A 991 -19.31 27.98 -18.44
CA PHE A 991 -18.22 27.28 -19.11
C PHE A 991 -18.59 27.14 -20.59
N LEU A 992 -17.83 27.84 -21.44
CA LEU A 992 -17.95 27.76 -22.90
C LEU A 992 -17.29 26.46 -23.39
N TRP A 993 -18.07 25.62 -24.07
CA TRP A 993 -17.57 24.71 -25.11
C TRP A 993 -17.85 25.35 -26.46
N THR A 994 -16.82 25.57 -27.27
CA THR A 994 -16.93 26.04 -28.65
C THR A 994 -17.08 24.85 -29.60
N CYS A 995 -18.14 24.88 -30.43
CA CYS A 995 -18.39 23.98 -31.54
C CYS A 995 -17.52 24.30 -32.77
N GLY A 996 -17.16 23.25 -33.52
CA GLY A 996 -16.64 23.24 -34.89
C GLY A 996 -15.92 21.90 -35.12
N GLU A 997 -16.19 21.05 -36.10
CA GLU A 997 -16.98 21.14 -37.33
C GLU A 997 -17.61 19.75 -37.59
N ALA A 998 -18.89 19.73 -37.93
CA ALA A 998 -19.61 18.50 -38.28
C ALA A 998 -19.45 18.24 -39.78
N GLU A 999 -18.63 17.24 -40.13
CA GLU A 999 -18.56 16.68 -41.48
C GLU A 999 -19.55 15.51 -41.60
N VAL A 1000 -20.31 15.55 -42.69
CA VAL A 1000 -21.51 14.76 -42.96
C VAL A 1000 -21.16 13.28 -43.19
N GLN A 1001 -21.35 12.44 -42.17
CA GLN A 1001 -21.58 11.00 -42.37
C GLN A 1001 -23.07 10.70 -42.24
N ARG A 1002 -23.60 9.88 -43.15
CA ARG A 1002 -25.00 9.44 -43.16
C ARG A 1002 -25.28 8.59 -41.92
N GLU A 1003 -25.70 9.23 -40.84
CA GLU A 1003 -26.33 8.56 -39.70
C GLU A 1003 -27.65 7.91 -40.16
N ARG A 1004 -27.65 6.58 -40.28
CA ARG A 1004 -28.87 5.82 -39.97
C ARG A 1004 -29.07 5.97 -38.46
N ALA A 1005 -30.22 6.52 -38.07
CA ALA A 1005 -30.57 6.88 -36.69
C ALA A 1005 -30.21 5.76 -35.68
N PRO A 1006 -29.62 6.10 -34.51
CA PRO A 1006 -29.21 5.12 -33.53
C PRO A 1006 -30.36 4.84 -32.54
N TRP A 1007 -30.51 3.56 -32.17
CA TRP A 1007 -31.36 3.03 -31.08
C TRP A 1007 -32.89 3.06 -31.28
N SER A 1008 -33.39 2.02 -31.95
CA SER A 1008 -34.69 1.44 -31.60
C SER A 1008 -34.51 0.59 -30.33
N PRO A 1009 -35.43 0.59 -29.33
CA PRO A 1009 -35.27 -0.22 -28.12
C PRO A 1009 -35.26 -1.73 -28.46
N PRO A 1010 -34.57 -2.57 -27.67
CA PRO A 1010 -34.40 -3.99 -27.97
C PRO A 1010 -35.76 -4.70 -27.88
N GLY A 1011 -36.33 -5.06 -29.04
CA GLY A 1011 -37.22 -6.21 -29.10
C GLY A 1011 -36.39 -7.49 -29.03
N ILE A 1012 -37.05 -8.65 -29.05
CA ILE A 1012 -36.39 -9.92 -29.38
C ILE A 1012 -35.93 -9.80 -30.86
N GLN A 1013 -34.80 -9.14 -31.12
CA GLN A 1013 -34.25 -8.88 -32.45
C GLN A 1013 -33.08 -9.80 -32.77
N HIS A 1014 -32.35 -10.24 -31.74
CA HIS A 1014 -31.13 -11.05 -31.86
C HIS A 1014 -31.29 -12.44 -31.25
N LEU A 1015 -32.46 -13.06 -31.45
CA LEU A 1015 -32.78 -14.36 -30.88
C LEU A 1015 -31.89 -15.47 -31.46
N GLY A 1016 -31.48 -15.35 -32.73
CA GLY A 1016 -30.60 -16.34 -33.37
C GLY A 1016 -29.24 -16.40 -32.70
N ALA A 1017 -28.60 -15.24 -32.50
CA ALA A 1017 -27.34 -15.15 -31.78
C ALA A 1017 -27.41 -15.77 -30.37
N GLU A 1018 -28.51 -15.52 -29.65
CA GLU A 1018 -28.77 -16.12 -28.33
C GLU A 1018 -28.91 -17.65 -28.38
N ILE A 1019 -29.73 -18.18 -29.31
CA ILE A 1019 -29.96 -19.61 -29.45
C ILE A 1019 -28.65 -20.34 -29.78
N HIS A 1020 -27.91 -19.84 -30.77
CA HIS A 1020 -26.66 -20.46 -31.22
C HIS A 1020 -25.59 -20.40 -30.11
N LEU A 1021 -25.46 -19.27 -29.41
CA LEU A 1021 -24.52 -19.15 -28.29
C LEU A 1021 -24.83 -20.15 -27.17
N ILE A 1022 -26.10 -20.24 -26.74
CA ILE A 1022 -26.51 -21.17 -25.69
C ILE A 1022 -26.23 -22.60 -26.14
N ARG A 1023 -26.59 -22.96 -27.37
CA ARG A 1023 -26.39 -24.32 -27.90
C ARG A 1023 -24.92 -24.72 -27.96
N ASP A 1024 -24.07 -23.84 -28.47
CA ASP A 1024 -22.65 -24.11 -28.71
C ASP A 1024 -21.82 -24.12 -27.43
N MET A 1025 -22.26 -23.38 -26.40
CA MET A 1025 -21.57 -23.30 -25.10
C MET A 1025 -22.09 -24.30 -24.07
N MET A 1026 -23.40 -24.56 -24.02
CA MET A 1026 -24.00 -25.40 -22.98
C MET A 1026 -24.09 -26.89 -23.35
N ASP A 1027 -23.70 -27.27 -24.56
CA ASP A 1027 -23.73 -28.63 -25.15
C ASP A 1027 -24.93 -29.49 -24.67
N PRO A 1028 -26.09 -29.39 -25.34
CA PRO A 1028 -27.31 -30.05 -24.90
C PRO A 1028 -27.25 -31.59 -24.90
N MET A 1029 -26.18 -32.21 -25.44
CA MET A 1029 -26.04 -33.67 -25.53
C MET A 1029 -25.90 -34.39 -24.18
N HIS A 1030 -25.58 -33.68 -23.09
CA HIS A 1030 -25.55 -34.25 -21.73
C HIS A 1030 -26.79 -33.88 -20.89
N THR A 1031 -27.67 -33.07 -21.46
CA THR A 1031 -29.04 -32.83 -20.99
C THR A 1031 -30.03 -33.33 -22.04
N GLY A 1032 -30.04 -34.65 -22.30
CA GLY A 1032 -31.05 -35.34 -23.12
C GLY A 1032 -32.45 -35.31 -22.51
N GLY A 1033 -32.88 -34.15 -22.00
CA GLY A 1033 -34.12 -33.89 -21.30
C GLY A 1033 -34.48 -32.42 -21.44
N LEU A 1034 -35.78 -32.17 -21.62
CA LEU A 1034 -36.49 -30.89 -21.66
C LEU A 1034 -35.80 -29.70 -22.36
N TYR A 1035 -34.67 -29.18 -21.90
CA TYR A 1035 -33.99 -28.00 -22.46
C TYR A 1035 -33.60 -28.14 -23.95
N ASP A 1036 -33.09 -29.29 -24.39
CA ASP A 1036 -32.77 -29.50 -25.81
C ASP A 1036 -34.02 -29.44 -26.70
N PHE A 1037 -35.12 -30.02 -26.21
CA PHE A 1037 -36.43 -29.94 -26.85
C PHE A 1037 -36.94 -28.48 -26.90
N LEU A 1038 -36.82 -27.74 -25.80
CA LEU A 1038 -37.24 -26.33 -25.72
C LEU A 1038 -36.39 -25.41 -26.62
N LEU A 1039 -35.08 -25.63 -26.71
CA LEU A 1039 -34.17 -24.90 -27.61
C LEU A 1039 -34.49 -25.21 -29.06
N THR A 1040 -34.67 -26.48 -29.41
CA THR A 1040 -35.03 -26.91 -30.76
C THR A 1040 -36.38 -26.34 -31.21
N ALA A 1041 -37.36 -26.26 -30.30
CA ALA A 1041 -38.64 -25.62 -30.56
C ALA A 1041 -38.50 -24.10 -30.81
N LEU A 1042 -37.63 -23.42 -30.05
CA LEU A 1042 -37.37 -22.00 -30.21
C LEU A 1042 -36.58 -21.69 -31.50
N GLU A 1043 -35.62 -22.53 -31.85
CA GLU A 1043 -34.89 -22.49 -33.13
C GLU A 1043 -35.82 -22.71 -34.31
N SER A 1044 -36.73 -23.69 -34.20
CA SER A 1044 -37.78 -23.91 -35.21
C SER A 1044 -38.67 -22.67 -35.36
N CYS A 1045 -39.02 -21.99 -34.26
CA CYS A 1045 -39.73 -20.70 -34.35
C CYS A 1045 -38.91 -19.64 -35.08
N TYR A 1046 -37.64 -19.49 -34.73
CA TYR A 1046 -36.72 -18.54 -35.34
C TYR A 1046 -36.62 -18.75 -36.86
N GLU A 1047 -36.37 -19.98 -37.31
CA GLU A 1047 -36.32 -20.34 -38.73
C GLU A 1047 -37.66 -20.10 -39.45
N HIS A 1048 -38.78 -20.45 -38.82
CA HIS A 1048 -40.11 -20.25 -39.41
C HIS A 1048 -40.42 -18.77 -39.64
N ILE A 1049 -40.06 -17.89 -38.70
CA ILE A 1049 -40.33 -16.45 -38.77
C ILE A 1049 -39.48 -15.78 -39.87
N GLN A 1050 -38.31 -16.33 -40.22
CA GLN A 1050 -37.48 -15.84 -41.33
C GLN A 1050 -38.06 -16.15 -42.71
N LYS A 1051 -38.83 -17.24 -42.86
CA LYS A 1051 -39.34 -17.70 -44.16
C LYS A 1051 -40.26 -16.65 -44.80
N GLU A 1052 -40.14 -16.51 -46.12
CA GLU A 1052 -40.91 -15.52 -46.88
C GLU A 1052 -42.43 -15.71 -46.78
N ASP A 1053 -42.91 -16.92 -46.51
CA ASP A 1053 -44.34 -17.22 -46.38
C ASP A 1053 -44.99 -16.63 -45.11
N MET A 1054 -44.18 -16.19 -44.13
CA MET A 1054 -44.64 -15.43 -42.97
C MET A 1054 -44.74 -13.92 -43.24
N ARG A 1055 -44.47 -13.48 -44.49
CA ARG A 1055 -44.66 -12.09 -44.95
C ARG A 1055 -46.06 -11.95 -45.57
N PRO A 1056 -46.84 -10.90 -45.24
CA PRO A 1056 -48.18 -10.75 -45.78
C PRO A 1056 -48.13 -10.55 -47.31
N ARG A 1057 -48.56 -11.57 -48.08
CA ARG A 1057 -48.80 -11.42 -49.52
C ARG A 1057 -50.01 -10.52 -49.72
N ARG A 1058 -49.77 -9.24 -49.98
CA ARG A 1058 -50.75 -8.21 -50.42
C ARG A 1058 -52.15 -8.35 -49.80
N TRP A 1059 -52.35 -7.77 -48.62
CA TRP A 1059 -53.67 -7.33 -48.19
C TRP A 1059 -53.81 -5.83 -48.44
N ASN A 1060 -54.95 -5.42 -49.01
CA ASN A 1060 -55.24 -4.02 -49.31
C ASN A 1060 -55.28 -3.23 -47.99
N ALA A 1061 -54.72 -2.01 -47.99
CA ALA A 1061 -54.70 -1.06 -46.87
C ALA A 1061 -56.09 -0.59 -46.37
N LYS A 1062 -57.17 -1.28 -46.75
CA LYS A 1062 -58.54 -1.10 -46.25
C LYS A 1062 -58.98 -2.20 -45.28
N GLU A 1063 -58.24 -3.30 -45.15
CA GLU A 1063 -58.54 -4.40 -44.21
C GLU A 1063 -57.62 -4.45 -42.97
N LEU A 1064 -56.52 -3.68 -42.98
CA LEU A 1064 -55.77 -3.24 -41.78
C LEU A 1064 -56.41 -1.98 -41.23
#